data_AF-A0A954IEA7-F1
#
_entry.id   AF-A0A954IEA7-F1
#
_cell.length_a   1.000
_cell.length_b   1.000
_cell.length_c   1.000
_cell.angle_alpha   90.00
_cell.angle_beta   90.00
_cell.angle_gamma   90.00
#
_symmetry.space_group_name_H-M   'P 1'
#
loop_
_entity.id
_entity.type
_entity.pdbx_description
1 polymer ?
#
loop_
_entity_poly.entity_id
_entity_poly.type
_entity_poly.pdbx_seq_one_letter_code
_entity_poly.pdbx_strand_id
1 'polypeptide(L)'
;MNRICRHVHFMQGVIGCLFCCLVMPSIARAYTPSPDDSDQSAAAPDPASTRGIIDFQRPDDAVQLVGDEGSVLVPESHHPCEWTFADGVLTASPRWDSVVTPDAVTDFRMHVEFNVNDAGDVLREKNGNSGIYIQQRYELQILNSFGVPETEFNLQDCGCIYGMKKPDCYVCRPAGEWQCFDIAFRAARFDGHQKAEDARITVYHNGELIHDDYVLPRKSGAGKPEENSARPVMLQGHHNQVKFRNVWIQTLTLGTPVPADQPQITSSQKTLPLQGESFRLNGNDAFVIMPKRDRIKGDDIPWVWYAPTLEGLPAKAEQWMFEKFLNAGVAIAGIDVGESYGSPDGRSKYSDFYNYLTTSRSFDTQPCLLARSRGGLMLYGWAMENPENVAGVAGIYPVCNLDSYPGLERAGGAYGLTAEQLRAELNMYNPVDQLAPLAKAGVPIFHIHGDQDKVVPLELNSGLLAQRYRDLGGNMELQVVEGQGHNMWDGWFQSEALVDFVCDSVGRPIHKHPVPESELWLTYPGGDGPGQGKHVVLIAAEQEYRSEQAMPMLARVLSEHHGFDCTVLFSVNEQGDVDPTLPAPFDDPERRHNIPGLEHLENADCVIWMSRFMRLPDDQLTHFHDYFDSGKPLIALRTANHGFHGGKNYVLDGRNISLRELLGGSFMEHHGGWHREATRGIIVAGQESHPIVTGVTDIWGTSDVYRCHNERFPFPDDCTALVMGQPLVSLDPDAEPNPDKEPLPVAWVKTWVGNKGLPAKIFHFTMGSAEDFENAGVRRLTVNAVYWGLGMDEAIRPNSSVDIVGDYDPLRPGFNYEKLGVVPHKPEFYR
;
A
#
# COMPACT_ATOMS: atom_id res chain seq x y z
N MET A 1 26.20 -25.66 -3.74
CA MET A 1 27.42 -26.48 -3.74
C MET A 1 27.05 -27.87 -3.20
N ASN A 2 27.43 -28.96 -3.89
CA ASN A 2 27.33 -30.39 -3.50
C ASN A 2 25.91 -31.00 -3.42
N ARG A 3 25.49 -31.84 -4.39
CA ARG A 3 25.77 -33.29 -4.59
C ARG A 3 25.22 -34.19 -3.47
N ILE A 4 24.35 -35.16 -3.81
CA ILE A 4 24.57 -36.64 -3.74
C ILE A 4 23.22 -37.44 -3.70
N CYS A 5 23.03 -38.31 -4.71
CA CYS A 5 22.43 -39.68 -4.76
C CYS A 5 20.97 -39.96 -4.29
N ARG A 6 20.20 -40.94 -4.81
CA ARG A 6 20.33 -41.99 -5.85
C ARG A 6 18.94 -42.62 -6.11
N HIS A 7 18.62 -42.85 -7.39
CA HIS A 7 17.97 -44.01 -8.07
C HIS A 7 17.07 -45.01 -7.31
N VAL A 8 15.98 -45.48 -7.96
CA VAL A 8 15.85 -46.81 -8.64
C VAL A 8 14.44 -47.04 -9.25
N HIS A 9 14.42 -47.49 -10.52
CA HIS A 9 13.51 -48.36 -11.35
C HIS A 9 11.95 -48.44 -11.13
N PHE A 10 11.06 -48.92 -12.04
CA PHE A 10 11.10 -49.97 -13.08
C PHE A 10 9.84 -49.85 -14.04
N MET A 11 10.07 -49.90 -15.36
CA MET A 11 9.37 -50.56 -16.52
C MET A 11 7.83 -50.74 -16.74
N GLN A 12 7.46 -50.69 -18.05
CA GLN A 12 6.27 -51.20 -18.82
C GLN A 12 4.96 -50.37 -18.80
N GLY A 13 4.13 -50.19 -19.84
CA GLY A 13 3.96 -50.66 -21.24
C GLY A 13 2.49 -50.39 -21.73
N VAL A 14 2.17 -50.67 -23.01
CA VAL A 14 0.84 -50.96 -23.64
C VAL A 14 0.25 -49.99 -24.72
N ILE A 15 0.30 -50.45 -25.99
CA ILE A 15 -0.71 -50.65 -27.08
C ILE A 15 -1.91 -49.68 -27.33
N GLY A 16 -1.86 -48.94 -28.46
CA GLY A 16 -2.70 -48.97 -29.69
C GLY A 16 -4.24 -48.81 -29.72
N CYS A 17 -4.75 -47.86 -30.54
CA CYS A 17 -5.98 -48.02 -31.37
C CYS A 17 -6.12 -46.98 -32.51
N LEU A 18 -7.00 -47.29 -33.48
CA LEU A 18 -7.10 -46.86 -34.89
C LEU A 18 -8.17 -45.77 -35.21
N PHE A 19 -7.99 -45.09 -36.36
CA PHE A 19 -8.98 -44.61 -37.38
C PHE A 19 -9.72 -43.24 -37.33
N CYS A 20 -9.55 -42.54 -38.46
CA CYS A 20 -10.47 -41.77 -39.33
C CYS A 20 -11.16 -40.44 -38.94
N CYS A 21 -10.74 -39.40 -39.69
CA CYS A 21 -11.52 -38.44 -40.49
C CYS A 21 -12.84 -37.87 -39.94
N LEU A 22 -12.90 -36.53 -39.84
CA LEU A 22 -13.97 -35.72 -40.43
C LEU A 22 -13.53 -34.25 -40.56
N VAL A 23 -13.76 -33.70 -41.75
CA VAL A 23 -13.59 -32.31 -42.15
C VAL A 23 -14.59 -31.44 -41.38
N MET A 24 -14.15 -30.30 -40.81
CA MET A 24 -15.04 -29.18 -40.48
C MET A 24 -14.51 -27.90 -41.13
N PRO A 25 -15.40 -27.03 -41.65
CA PRO A 25 -15.03 -25.87 -42.45
C PRO A 25 -14.53 -24.72 -41.57
N SER A 26 -13.46 -24.06 -42.00
CA SER A 26 -13.01 -22.78 -41.46
C SER A 26 -14.10 -21.72 -41.63
N ILE A 27 -14.84 -21.45 -40.55
CA ILE A 27 -15.61 -20.21 -40.42
C ILE A 27 -14.64 -19.17 -39.85
N ALA A 28 -14.36 -18.13 -40.63
CA ALA A 28 -13.65 -16.94 -40.17
C ALA A 28 -14.39 -16.38 -38.94
N ARG A 29 -13.76 -16.47 -37.77
CA ARG A 29 -14.28 -15.88 -36.54
C ARG A 29 -13.69 -14.49 -36.44
N ALA A 30 -14.49 -13.48 -36.75
CA ALA A 30 -14.20 -12.12 -36.31
C ALA A 30 -14.02 -12.14 -34.79
N TYR A 31 -12.90 -11.60 -34.31
CA TYR A 31 -12.64 -11.45 -32.90
C TYR A 31 -13.65 -10.46 -32.32
N THR A 32 -14.57 -10.94 -31.49
CA THR A 32 -15.38 -10.11 -30.60
C THR A 32 -14.86 -10.30 -29.18
N PRO A 33 -14.36 -9.25 -28.50
CA PRO A 33 -13.86 -9.37 -27.14
C PRO A 33 -14.98 -9.77 -26.17
N SER A 34 -14.59 -10.47 -25.10
CA SER A 34 -15.48 -10.91 -24.01
C SER A 34 -16.03 -9.69 -23.24
N PRO A 35 -17.25 -9.72 -22.67
CA PRO A 35 -17.88 -8.55 -22.04
C PRO A 35 -17.33 -8.17 -20.65
N ASP A 36 -16.23 -8.76 -20.18
CA ASP A 36 -15.76 -8.65 -18.79
C ASP A 36 -14.39 -7.96 -18.61
N ASP A 37 -13.87 -7.26 -19.62
CA ASP A 37 -12.61 -6.48 -19.57
C ASP A 37 -12.82 -4.97 -19.77
N SER A 38 -14.01 -4.43 -19.44
CA SER A 38 -14.29 -3.00 -19.54
C SER A 38 -14.31 -2.33 -18.17
N ASP A 39 -13.18 -2.33 -17.45
CA ASP A 39 -12.92 -1.33 -16.40
C ASP A 39 -11.42 -1.27 -16.06
N GLN A 40 -10.63 -0.71 -16.97
CA GLN A 40 -9.32 -0.13 -16.65
C GLN A 40 -9.33 1.29 -17.22
N SER A 41 -9.45 2.29 -16.35
CA SER A 41 -9.20 3.68 -16.75
C SER A 41 -7.73 3.78 -17.17
N ALA A 42 -7.50 3.99 -18.47
CA ALA A 42 -6.16 4.18 -19.00
C ALA A 42 -5.55 5.44 -18.39
N ALA A 43 -4.52 5.27 -17.56
CA ALA A 43 -3.68 6.37 -17.09
C ALA A 43 -3.21 7.22 -18.27
N ALA A 44 -3.12 8.54 -18.10
CA ALA A 44 -2.57 9.40 -19.13
C ALA A 44 -1.14 8.93 -19.48
N PRO A 45 -0.79 8.74 -20.76
CA PRO A 45 0.50 8.21 -21.14
C PRO A 45 1.62 9.17 -20.73
N ASP A 46 2.69 8.63 -20.15
CA ASP A 46 3.92 9.36 -19.81
C ASP A 46 4.44 10.10 -21.07
N PRO A 47 4.58 11.44 -21.05
CA PRO A 47 5.03 12.22 -22.20
C PRO A 47 6.47 11.88 -22.66
N ALA A 48 7.25 11.16 -21.84
CA ALA A 48 8.58 10.65 -22.18
C ALA A 48 8.58 9.21 -22.71
N SER A 49 7.44 8.52 -22.71
CA SER A 49 7.31 7.12 -23.11
C SER A 49 6.28 6.91 -24.22
N THR A 50 6.35 5.76 -24.88
CA THR A 50 5.32 5.29 -25.82
C THR A 50 4.45 4.16 -25.25
N ARG A 51 4.67 3.77 -23.99
CA ARG A 51 3.88 2.73 -23.32
C ARG A 51 2.43 3.17 -23.11
N GLY A 52 1.50 2.24 -23.26
CA GLY A 52 0.08 2.48 -23.01
C GLY A 52 -0.64 3.38 -24.03
N ILE A 53 0.04 3.84 -25.08
CA ILE A 53 -0.55 4.73 -26.11
C ILE A 53 -1.43 3.97 -27.11
N ILE A 54 -1.10 2.72 -27.40
CA ILE A 54 -1.76 1.93 -28.45
C ILE A 54 -3.13 1.47 -27.97
N ASP A 55 -4.15 1.92 -28.71
CA ASP A 55 -5.49 1.34 -28.73
C ASP A 55 -5.67 0.75 -30.14
N PHE A 56 -6.10 -0.52 -30.22
CA PHE A 56 -6.30 -1.22 -31.49
C PHE A 56 -7.53 -0.71 -32.25
N GLN A 57 -8.38 0.10 -31.61
CA GLN A 57 -9.51 0.76 -32.27
C GLN A 57 -9.06 2.06 -32.94
N ARG A 58 -9.52 2.27 -34.19
CA ARG A 58 -9.32 3.55 -34.87
C ARG A 58 -10.10 4.64 -34.13
N PRO A 59 -9.45 5.70 -33.64
CA PRO A 59 -10.16 6.80 -33.00
C PRO A 59 -10.84 7.70 -34.04
N ASP A 60 -11.89 8.41 -33.63
CA ASP A 60 -12.70 9.25 -34.51
C ASP A 60 -11.91 10.40 -35.17
N ASP A 61 -10.85 10.87 -34.50
CA ASP A 61 -9.97 11.94 -34.98
C ASP A 61 -8.76 11.43 -35.79
N ALA A 62 -8.61 10.11 -35.98
CA ALA A 62 -7.55 9.57 -36.85
C ALA A 62 -7.83 9.86 -38.33
N VAL A 63 -6.80 10.32 -39.02
CA VAL A 63 -6.79 10.49 -40.47
C VAL A 63 -6.67 9.11 -41.13
N GLN A 64 -7.67 8.74 -41.95
CA GLN A 64 -7.59 7.55 -42.79
C GLN A 64 -6.66 7.84 -43.99
N LEU A 65 -5.53 7.13 -44.05
CA LEU A 65 -4.53 7.25 -45.11
C LEU A 65 -4.81 6.32 -46.31
N VAL A 66 -5.29 5.11 -46.03
CA VAL A 66 -5.77 4.13 -47.01
C VAL A 66 -7.01 3.45 -46.43
N GLY A 67 -8.17 3.57 -47.06
CA GLY A 67 -9.41 2.92 -46.65
C GLY A 67 -10.30 2.60 -47.85
N ASP A 68 -11.53 2.14 -47.59
CA ASP A 68 -12.46 1.72 -48.65
C ASP A 68 -12.76 2.83 -49.68
N GLU A 69 -12.72 4.09 -49.24
CA GLU A 69 -13.04 5.26 -50.08
C GLU A 69 -11.85 5.78 -50.91
N GLY A 70 -10.62 5.35 -50.63
CA GLY A 70 -9.44 5.86 -51.34
C GLY A 70 -8.13 5.81 -50.55
N SER A 71 -7.09 6.41 -51.15
CA SER A 71 -5.84 6.75 -50.48
C SER A 71 -5.51 8.23 -50.66
N VAL A 72 -5.04 8.85 -49.57
CA VAL A 72 -4.57 10.26 -49.56
C VAL A 72 -3.04 10.36 -49.57
N LEU A 73 -2.34 9.23 -49.66
CA LEU A 73 -0.88 9.21 -49.76
C LEU A 73 -0.44 9.81 -51.10
N VAL A 74 0.68 10.52 -51.09
CA VAL A 74 1.23 11.19 -52.27
C VAL A 74 2.59 10.59 -52.65
N PRO A 75 2.97 10.57 -53.93
CA PRO A 75 4.30 10.09 -54.32
C PRO A 75 5.42 10.88 -53.63
N GLU A 76 6.45 10.18 -53.16
CA GLU A 76 7.64 10.78 -52.54
C GLU A 76 8.46 11.59 -53.56
N SER A 77 8.48 11.12 -54.81
CA SER A 77 9.22 11.72 -55.92
C SER A 77 8.30 12.52 -56.84
N HIS A 78 8.88 13.40 -57.65
CA HIS A 78 8.14 14.15 -58.68
C HIS A 78 7.87 13.34 -59.96
N HIS A 79 8.22 12.06 -59.98
CA HIS A 79 7.94 11.18 -61.12
C HIS A 79 6.49 10.64 -61.04
N PRO A 80 5.90 10.18 -62.16
CA PRO A 80 4.58 9.56 -62.15
C PRO A 80 4.56 8.36 -61.19
N CYS A 81 3.63 8.39 -60.23
CA CYS A 81 3.46 7.30 -59.27
C CYS A 81 2.92 6.05 -59.99
N GLU A 82 3.59 4.91 -59.82
CA GLU A 82 3.15 3.62 -60.38
C GLU A 82 2.39 2.76 -59.35
N TRP A 83 2.10 3.31 -58.16
CA TRP A 83 1.24 2.66 -57.17
C TRP A 83 -0.20 2.62 -57.68
N THR A 84 -0.92 1.54 -57.37
CA THR A 84 -2.29 1.34 -57.83
C THR A 84 -3.23 1.17 -56.66
N PHE A 85 -4.40 1.79 -56.73
CA PHE A 85 -5.45 1.65 -55.72
C PHE A 85 -6.68 1.00 -56.35
N ALA A 86 -7.16 -0.09 -55.77
CA ALA A 86 -8.38 -0.77 -56.16
C ALA A 86 -8.99 -1.50 -54.96
N ASP A 87 -10.32 -1.45 -54.84
CA ASP A 87 -11.10 -2.20 -53.83
C ASP A 87 -10.59 -2.02 -52.38
N GLY A 88 -10.31 -0.78 -51.98
CA GLY A 88 -9.81 -0.46 -50.63
C GLY A 88 -8.34 -0.81 -50.39
N VAL A 89 -7.63 -1.29 -51.41
CA VAL A 89 -6.25 -1.78 -51.31
C VAL A 89 -5.32 -0.92 -52.16
N LEU A 90 -4.29 -0.38 -51.51
CA LEU A 90 -3.18 0.30 -52.15
C LEU A 90 -2.04 -0.70 -52.40
N THR A 91 -1.66 -0.92 -53.65
CA THR A 91 -0.60 -1.85 -54.05
C THR A 91 0.65 -1.08 -54.45
N ALA A 92 1.78 -1.44 -53.82
CA ALA A 92 3.09 -0.84 -54.08
C ALA A 92 3.54 -1.05 -55.53
N SER A 93 4.36 -0.10 -56.00
CA SER A 93 4.94 -0.14 -57.34
C SER A 93 5.81 -1.40 -57.53
N PRO A 94 5.77 -2.04 -58.72
CA PRO A 94 6.72 -3.09 -59.07
C PRO A 94 8.15 -2.55 -59.33
N ARG A 95 8.35 -1.23 -59.25
CA ARG A 95 9.64 -0.55 -59.34
C ARG A 95 9.95 0.19 -58.04
N TRP A 96 11.14 0.79 -57.98
CA TRP A 96 11.49 1.67 -56.88
C TRP A 96 10.67 2.97 -56.96
N ASP A 97 9.66 3.08 -56.11
CA ASP A 97 8.79 4.26 -55.98
C ASP A 97 8.11 4.21 -54.62
N SER A 98 8.12 5.29 -53.87
CA SER A 98 7.57 5.34 -52.51
C SER A 98 6.43 6.34 -52.43
N VAL A 99 5.53 6.14 -51.47
CA VAL A 99 4.48 7.11 -51.14
C VAL A 99 4.66 7.61 -49.71
N VAL A 100 4.21 8.83 -49.46
CA VAL A 100 4.33 9.49 -48.17
C VAL A 100 3.00 10.06 -47.70
N THR A 101 2.87 10.28 -46.39
CA THR A 101 1.79 11.10 -45.85
C THR A 101 1.86 12.52 -46.42
N PRO A 102 0.72 13.17 -46.70
CA PRO A 102 0.71 14.54 -47.22
C PRO A 102 1.32 15.52 -46.22
N ASP A 103 1.05 15.30 -44.93
CA ASP A 103 1.54 16.12 -43.84
C ASP A 103 2.76 15.50 -43.17
N ALA A 104 3.63 16.38 -42.66
CA ALA A 104 4.71 16.02 -41.78
C ALA A 104 4.18 15.72 -40.37
N VAL A 105 4.73 14.69 -39.72
CA VAL A 105 4.28 14.27 -38.38
C VAL A 105 5.41 14.31 -37.38
N THR A 106 5.07 14.60 -36.12
CA THR A 106 5.96 14.48 -34.96
C THR A 106 5.63 13.20 -34.21
N ASP A 107 4.80 13.30 -33.17
CA ASP A 107 4.35 12.17 -32.36
C ASP A 107 3.02 11.68 -32.91
N PHE A 108 2.84 10.36 -32.92
CA PHE A 108 1.63 9.78 -33.45
C PHE A 108 1.41 8.36 -32.92
N ARG A 109 0.17 7.89 -33.07
CA ARG A 109 -0.12 6.46 -33.18
C ARG A 109 -0.70 6.14 -34.55
N MET A 110 -0.40 4.96 -35.06
CA MET A 110 -0.69 4.55 -36.43
C MET A 110 -1.00 3.06 -36.48
N HIS A 111 -1.95 2.69 -37.33
CA HIS A 111 -2.23 1.31 -37.70
C HIS A 111 -1.97 1.12 -39.19
N VAL A 112 -1.41 -0.04 -39.55
CA VAL A 112 -1.09 -0.41 -40.93
C VAL A 112 -1.38 -1.88 -41.14
N GLU A 113 -2.38 -2.22 -41.97
CA GLU A 113 -2.48 -3.58 -42.50
C GLU A 113 -1.68 -3.70 -43.80
N PHE A 114 -0.89 -4.76 -43.89
CA PHE A 114 -0.06 -5.05 -45.05
C PHE A 114 -0.09 -6.53 -45.44
N ASN A 115 0.21 -6.80 -46.70
CA ASN A 115 0.24 -8.12 -47.30
C ASN A 115 1.45 -8.22 -48.22
N VAL A 116 2.38 -9.10 -47.88
CA VAL A 116 3.63 -9.28 -48.64
C VAL A 116 3.41 -10.31 -49.75
N ASN A 117 3.95 -10.04 -50.94
CA ASN A 117 3.99 -10.99 -52.03
C ASN A 117 5.14 -11.99 -51.85
N ASP A 118 4.98 -13.19 -52.40
CA ASP A 118 6.09 -14.11 -52.61
C ASP A 118 6.76 -13.78 -53.96
N ALA A 119 8.01 -13.34 -53.91
CA ALA A 119 8.81 -13.01 -55.08
C ALA A 119 9.49 -14.24 -55.72
N GLY A 120 9.29 -15.44 -55.17
CA GLY A 120 9.85 -16.69 -55.69
C GLY A 120 11.33 -16.86 -55.37
N ASP A 121 12.10 -17.40 -56.33
CA ASP A 121 13.54 -17.71 -56.17
C ASP A 121 14.40 -16.44 -56.29
N VAL A 122 14.32 -15.59 -55.26
CA VAL A 122 15.15 -14.39 -55.09
C VAL A 122 15.91 -14.45 -53.77
N LEU A 123 16.94 -13.61 -53.64
CA LEU A 123 17.60 -13.43 -52.35
C LEU A 123 16.59 -12.96 -51.29
N ARG A 124 16.75 -13.42 -50.06
CA ARG A 124 15.80 -13.22 -48.96
C ARG A 124 15.45 -11.75 -48.74
N GLU A 125 16.43 -10.86 -48.77
CA GLU A 125 16.26 -9.42 -48.62
C GLU A 125 15.47 -8.76 -49.78
N LYS A 126 15.15 -9.51 -50.84
CA LYS A 126 14.34 -9.05 -51.97
C LYS A 126 12.95 -9.68 -51.98
N ASN A 127 12.66 -10.64 -51.11
CA ASN A 127 11.38 -11.34 -51.10
C ASN A 127 10.34 -10.56 -50.30
N GLY A 128 9.43 -9.87 -50.98
CA GLY A 128 8.34 -9.11 -50.35
C GLY A 128 8.82 -7.89 -49.54
N ASN A 129 9.96 -7.31 -49.92
CA ASN A 129 10.58 -6.18 -49.20
C ASN A 129 9.80 -4.87 -49.40
N SER A 130 9.54 -4.20 -48.28
CA SER A 130 9.00 -2.85 -48.15
C SER A 130 9.42 -2.32 -46.77
N GLY A 131 9.01 -1.11 -46.38
CA GLY A 131 9.25 -0.63 -45.03
C GLY A 131 8.37 0.57 -44.69
N ILE A 132 8.15 0.77 -43.40
CA ILE A 132 7.54 1.98 -42.86
C ILE A 132 8.67 2.86 -42.33
N TYR A 133 8.99 3.90 -43.10
CA TYR A 133 10.00 4.88 -42.74
C TYR A 133 9.33 6.03 -41.99
N ILE A 134 9.40 5.97 -40.67
CA ILE A 134 8.89 6.99 -39.77
C ILE A 134 9.76 8.25 -39.88
N GLN A 135 9.12 9.39 -40.16
CA GLN A 135 9.77 10.66 -40.47
C GLN A 135 10.81 10.56 -41.61
N GLN A 136 10.72 9.57 -42.49
CA GLN A 136 11.76 9.22 -43.48
C GLN A 136 13.13 8.88 -42.85
N ARG A 137 13.21 8.54 -41.54
CA ARG A 137 14.49 8.31 -40.82
C ARG A 137 14.62 6.92 -40.21
N TYR A 138 13.55 6.41 -39.61
CA TYR A 138 13.56 5.14 -38.87
C TYR A 138 12.67 4.13 -39.58
N GLU A 139 13.23 3.00 -39.98
CA GLU A 139 12.56 1.96 -40.75
C GLU A 139 12.11 0.84 -39.83
N LEU A 140 10.79 0.67 -39.71
CA LEU A 140 10.17 -0.57 -39.28
C LEU A 140 10.01 -1.47 -40.49
N GLN A 141 10.69 -2.62 -40.46
CA GLN A 141 10.90 -3.44 -41.64
C GLN A 141 9.67 -4.27 -42.04
N ILE A 142 9.37 -4.32 -43.32
CA ILE A 142 8.38 -5.24 -43.92
C ILE A 142 9.11 -6.20 -44.87
N LEU A 143 9.02 -7.50 -44.61
CA LEU A 143 9.64 -8.52 -45.44
C LEU A 143 8.84 -9.82 -45.39
N ASN A 144 8.95 -10.66 -46.42
CA ASN A 144 8.47 -12.04 -46.34
C ASN A 144 9.42 -12.89 -45.48
N SER A 145 9.26 -12.82 -44.16
CA SER A 145 10.10 -13.53 -43.17
C SER A 145 9.40 -14.73 -42.51
N PHE A 146 8.22 -15.15 -42.99
CA PHE A 146 7.53 -16.31 -42.43
C PHE A 146 8.33 -17.60 -42.63
N GLY A 147 8.46 -18.40 -41.57
CA GLY A 147 9.18 -19.67 -41.62
C GLY A 147 10.71 -19.55 -41.59
N VAL A 148 11.27 -18.33 -41.50
CA VAL A 148 12.70 -18.14 -41.25
C VAL A 148 13.03 -18.68 -39.85
N PRO A 149 13.97 -19.63 -39.70
CA PRO A 149 14.37 -20.11 -38.38
C PRO A 149 14.93 -18.98 -37.52
N GLU A 150 14.62 -18.99 -36.23
CA GLU A 150 15.10 -17.97 -35.28
C GLU A 150 16.64 -17.80 -35.30
N THR A 151 17.38 -18.89 -35.51
CA THR A 151 18.84 -18.88 -35.63
C THR A 151 19.36 -18.11 -36.85
N GLU A 152 18.53 -17.90 -37.87
CA GLU A 152 18.86 -17.24 -39.14
C GLU A 152 18.18 -15.87 -39.30
N PHE A 153 17.24 -15.56 -38.40
CA PHE A 153 16.57 -14.27 -38.32
C PHE A 153 17.58 -13.18 -37.97
N ASN A 154 17.68 -12.14 -38.80
CA ASN A 154 18.67 -11.08 -38.71
C ASN A 154 18.01 -9.70 -38.58
N LEU A 155 18.81 -8.64 -38.45
CA LEU A 155 18.33 -7.26 -38.24
C LEU A 155 17.68 -6.61 -39.46
N GLN A 156 17.39 -7.37 -40.52
CA GLN A 156 16.77 -6.92 -41.77
C GLN A 156 15.46 -7.67 -42.07
N ASP A 157 15.02 -8.55 -41.17
CA ASP A 157 13.77 -9.30 -41.32
C ASP A 157 12.56 -8.49 -40.83
N CYS A 158 11.36 -8.95 -41.20
CA CYS A 158 10.09 -8.28 -40.88
C CYS A 158 9.94 -7.99 -39.39
N GLY A 159 9.45 -6.81 -39.05
CA GLY A 159 9.28 -6.36 -37.67
C GLY A 159 10.57 -5.90 -37.01
N CYS A 160 11.74 -5.95 -37.65
CA CYS A 160 12.95 -5.33 -37.09
C CYS A 160 12.86 -3.80 -37.17
N ILE A 161 13.47 -3.13 -36.19
CA ILE A 161 14.00 -1.78 -36.40
C ILE A 161 15.28 -1.96 -37.21
N TYR A 162 15.23 -1.60 -38.49
CA TYR A 162 16.22 -2.04 -39.47
C TYR A 162 17.67 -1.73 -39.05
N GLY A 163 18.48 -2.78 -38.90
CA GLY A 163 19.87 -2.68 -38.48
C GLY A 163 20.11 -2.27 -37.02
N MET A 164 19.07 -2.33 -36.16
CA MET A 164 19.16 -1.93 -34.75
C MET A 164 18.63 -3.00 -33.79
N LYS A 165 17.35 -3.40 -33.91
CA LYS A 165 16.69 -4.32 -32.98
C LYS A 165 15.83 -5.34 -33.70
N LYS A 166 15.99 -6.62 -33.33
CA LYS A 166 15.08 -7.72 -33.72
C LYS A 166 13.79 -7.64 -32.89
N PRO A 167 12.63 -8.06 -33.43
CA PRO A 167 11.42 -8.14 -32.63
C PRO A 167 11.59 -9.10 -31.45
N ASP A 168 10.96 -8.79 -30.32
CA ASP A 168 11.05 -9.61 -29.10
C ASP A 168 10.32 -10.96 -29.24
N CYS A 169 9.38 -11.07 -30.19
CA CYS A 169 8.77 -12.32 -30.63
C CYS A 169 8.53 -12.34 -32.16
N TYR A 170 8.48 -13.53 -32.78
CA TYR A 170 8.34 -13.69 -34.23
C TYR A 170 6.93 -14.14 -34.62
N VAL A 171 6.16 -13.24 -35.23
CA VAL A 171 4.70 -13.42 -35.43
C VAL A 171 4.26 -13.15 -36.87
N CYS A 172 5.20 -13.26 -37.83
CA CYS A 172 4.90 -13.12 -39.26
C CYS A 172 3.85 -14.15 -39.72
N ARG A 173 3.05 -13.79 -40.72
CA ARG A 173 2.14 -14.71 -41.43
C ARG A 173 2.69 -15.07 -42.82
N PRO A 174 2.27 -16.20 -43.41
CA PRO A 174 2.64 -16.57 -44.78
C PRO A 174 2.38 -15.45 -45.79
N ALA A 175 3.20 -15.38 -46.84
CA ALA A 175 2.95 -14.46 -47.95
C ALA A 175 1.55 -14.66 -48.55
N GLY A 176 0.89 -13.55 -48.89
CA GLY A 176 -0.51 -13.54 -49.32
C GLY A 176 -1.53 -13.43 -48.18
N GLU A 177 -1.15 -13.57 -46.91
CA GLU A 177 -2.00 -13.25 -45.77
C GLU A 177 -1.83 -11.79 -45.31
N TRP A 178 -2.92 -11.20 -44.83
CA TRP A 178 -2.89 -9.88 -44.21
C TRP A 178 -2.35 -9.96 -42.79
N GLN A 179 -1.47 -9.04 -42.45
CA GLN A 179 -0.92 -8.82 -41.12
C GLN A 179 -0.92 -7.33 -40.81
N CYS A 180 -0.83 -6.96 -39.53
CA CYS A 180 -0.90 -5.57 -39.11
C CYS A 180 0.28 -5.14 -38.23
N PHE A 181 0.62 -3.86 -38.32
CA PHE A 181 1.40 -3.16 -37.30
C PHE A 181 0.52 -2.11 -36.62
N ASP A 182 0.59 -2.07 -35.31
CA ASP A 182 0.11 -0.96 -34.48
C ASP A 182 1.34 -0.29 -33.87
N ILE A 183 1.47 1.01 -34.09
CA ILE A 183 2.69 1.77 -33.83
C ILE A 183 2.34 2.96 -32.95
N ALA A 184 3.06 3.14 -31.85
CA ALA A 184 3.14 4.40 -31.13
C ALA A 184 4.56 4.95 -31.27
N PHE A 185 4.67 6.18 -31.73
CA PHE A 185 5.95 6.82 -32.00
C PHE A 185 6.02 8.19 -31.33
N ARG A 186 7.15 8.41 -30.66
CA ARG A 186 7.56 9.69 -30.11
C ARG A 186 8.81 10.17 -30.83
N ALA A 187 8.72 11.33 -31.47
CA ALA A 187 9.84 11.91 -32.19
C ALA A 187 11.00 12.28 -31.24
N ALA A 188 12.22 12.25 -31.78
CA ALA A 188 13.39 12.76 -31.07
C ALA A 188 13.18 14.23 -30.68
N ARG A 189 13.66 14.61 -29.50
CA ARG A 189 13.55 15.99 -29.00
C ARG A 189 14.87 16.71 -29.23
N PHE A 190 14.80 17.99 -29.56
CA PHE A 190 15.96 18.80 -29.90
C PHE A 190 15.94 20.10 -29.12
N ASP A 191 17.12 20.51 -28.65
CA ASP A 191 17.40 21.87 -28.22
C ASP A 191 18.10 22.60 -29.38
N GLY A 192 17.35 23.44 -30.09
CA GLY A 192 17.78 24.04 -31.34
C GLY A 192 18.12 22.96 -32.39
N HIS A 193 19.42 22.80 -32.70
CA HIS A 193 19.93 21.79 -33.63
C HIS A 193 20.55 20.57 -32.93
N GLN A 194 20.71 20.60 -31.61
CA GLN A 194 21.29 19.51 -30.84
C GLN A 194 20.20 18.55 -30.41
N LYS A 195 20.38 17.24 -30.66
CA LYS A 195 19.45 16.21 -30.17
C LYS A 195 19.55 16.15 -28.64
N ALA A 196 18.44 16.43 -27.98
CA ALA A 196 18.29 16.38 -26.53
C ALA A 196 17.83 14.98 -26.06
N GLU A 197 16.93 14.35 -26.82
CA GLU A 197 16.47 12.99 -26.55
C GLU A 197 16.28 12.19 -27.84
N ASP A 198 16.52 10.89 -27.74
CA ASP A 198 16.26 9.94 -28.80
C ASP A 198 14.76 9.75 -29.03
N ALA A 199 14.39 9.37 -30.26
CA ALA A 199 13.03 8.96 -30.56
C ALA A 199 12.70 7.65 -29.84
N ARG A 200 11.42 7.38 -29.59
CA ARG A 200 10.95 6.13 -28.97
C ARG A 200 9.83 5.50 -29.78
N ILE A 201 9.76 4.18 -29.76
CA ILE A 201 8.75 3.43 -30.50
C ILE A 201 8.25 2.20 -29.74
N THR A 202 6.93 2.06 -29.67
CA THR A 202 6.25 0.81 -29.29
C THR A 202 5.57 0.24 -30.53
N VAL A 203 5.71 -1.08 -30.76
CA VAL A 203 5.13 -1.75 -31.93
C VAL A 203 4.49 -3.07 -31.53
N TYR A 204 3.24 -3.26 -31.93
CA TYR A 204 2.59 -4.57 -31.98
C TYR A 204 2.55 -5.08 -33.41
N HIS A 205 2.79 -6.37 -33.60
CA HIS A 205 2.66 -7.07 -34.88
C HIS A 205 1.61 -8.17 -34.72
N ASN A 206 0.52 -8.12 -35.48
CA ASN A 206 -0.59 -9.07 -35.37
C ASN A 206 -1.17 -9.19 -33.94
N GLY A 207 -1.17 -8.09 -33.19
CA GLY A 207 -1.65 -8.04 -31.79
C GLY A 207 -0.62 -8.43 -30.73
N GLU A 208 0.59 -8.85 -31.12
CA GLU A 208 1.66 -9.24 -30.19
C GLU A 208 2.71 -8.12 -30.07
N LEU A 209 3.10 -7.79 -28.84
CA LEU A 209 4.08 -6.73 -28.55
C LEU A 209 5.49 -7.17 -29.00
N ILE A 210 6.05 -6.52 -30.02
CA ILE A 210 7.36 -6.87 -30.59
C ILE A 210 8.46 -5.85 -30.29
N HIS A 211 8.09 -4.61 -29.93
CA HIS A 211 9.00 -3.60 -29.37
C HIS A 211 8.25 -2.82 -28.30
N ASP A 212 8.75 -2.83 -27.07
CA ASP A 212 8.21 -2.02 -25.95
C ASP A 212 9.09 -0.80 -25.69
N ASP A 213 8.54 0.39 -25.96
CA ASP A 213 9.17 1.70 -25.73
C ASP A 213 10.66 1.78 -26.09
N TYR A 214 10.99 1.24 -27.27
CA TYR A 214 12.37 1.10 -27.70
C TYR A 214 12.97 2.44 -28.11
N VAL A 215 14.16 2.74 -27.58
CA VAL A 215 14.95 3.91 -27.92
C VAL A 215 15.55 3.77 -29.32
N LEU A 216 15.34 4.77 -30.17
CA LEU A 216 15.88 4.88 -31.53
C LEU A 216 17.08 5.85 -31.51
N PRO A 217 18.32 5.37 -31.31
CA PRO A 217 19.47 6.23 -31.04
C PRO A 217 20.01 6.96 -32.28
N ARG A 218 19.57 6.57 -33.47
CA ARG A 218 20.02 7.09 -34.77
C ARG A 218 19.04 6.72 -35.88
N LYS A 219 19.16 7.34 -37.05
CA LYS A 219 18.50 6.89 -38.28
C LYS A 219 18.86 5.45 -38.66
N SER A 220 17.95 4.73 -39.31
CA SER A 220 18.21 3.41 -39.91
C SER A 220 18.59 3.54 -41.39
N GLY A 221 19.28 2.52 -41.91
CA GLY A 221 19.51 2.32 -43.35
C GLY A 221 19.71 3.59 -44.20
N ALA A 222 18.91 3.70 -45.25
CA ALA A 222 18.87 4.84 -46.17
C ALA A 222 18.07 6.06 -45.64
N GLY A 223 17.65 6.04 -44.36
CA GLY A 223 16.90 7.11 -43.74
C GLY A 223 17.66 8.44 -43.72
N LYS A 224 16.92 9.55 -43.58
CA LYS A 224 17.48 10.91 -43.54
C LYS A 224 18.12 11.23 -42.18
N PRO A 225 19.15 12.10 -42.11
CA PRO A 225 19.80 12.50 -40.86
C PRO A 225 18.81 13.03 -39.83
N GLU A 226 19.00 12.80 -38.54
CA GLU A 226 18.11 13.36 -37.51
C GLU A 226 18.26 14.88 -37.41
N GLU A 227 17.14 15.60 -37.38
CA GLU A 227 17.07 17.07 -37.35
C GLU A 227 15.75 17.49 -36.68
N ASN A 228 15.73 18.72 -36.15
CA ASN A 228 14.59 19.33 -35.50
C ASN A 228 13.52 19.81 -36.51
N SER A 229 13.06 18.89 -37.35
CA SER A 229 11.96 19.12 -38.28
C SER A 229 11.12 17.85 -38.42
N ALA A 230 9.80 18.04 -38.35
CA ALA A 230 8.83 17.01 -38.66
C ALA A 230 8.97 16.58 -40.12
N ARG A 231 8.74 15.30 -40.40
CA ARG A 231 8.75 14.75 -41.76
C ARG A 231 7.62 13.74 -41.94
N PRO A 232 7.18 13.48 -43.18
CA PRO A 232 6.17 12.48 -43.47
C PRO A 232 6.56 11.06 -43.04
N VAL A 233 5.55 10.19 -42.83
CA VAL A 233 5.76 8.74 -42.84
C VAL A 233 5.80 8.27 -44.28
N MET A 234 6.77 7.43 -44.62
CA MET A 234 6.94 6.88 -45.97
C MET A 234 6.69 5.37 -46.00
N LEU A 235 5.86 4.93 -46.93
CA LEU A 235 5.76 3.52 -47.31
C LEU A 235 6.70 3.28 -48.50
N GLN A 236 7.71 2.45 -48.29
CA GLN A 236 8.75 2.19 -49.29
C GLN A 236 8.24 1.21 -50.36
N GLY A 237 8.36 1.57 -51.64
CA GLY A 237 8.23 0.59 -52.72
C GLY A 237 9.60 0.09 -53.14
N HIS A 238 9.85 -1.20 -52.95
CA HIS A 238 11.16 -1.83 -53.17
C HIS A 238 11.05 -3.03 -54.12
N HIS A 239 10.54 -2.77 -55.34
CA HIS A 239 10.36 -3.76 -56.42
C HIS A 239 9.37 -4.90 -56.10
N ASN A 240 8.59 -4.77 -55.04
CA ASN A 240 7.66 -5.77 -54.56
C ASN A 240 6.27 -5.16 -54.47
N GLN A 241 5.27 -5.90 -54.92
CA GLN A 241 3.87 -5.47 -54.91
C GLN A 241 3.22 -5.76 -53.55
N VAL A 242 3.85 -5.25 -52.49
CA VAL A 242 3.28 -5.27 -51.13
C VAL A 242 2.00 -4.45 -51.15
N LYS A 243 0.94 -4.99 -50.55
CA LYS A 243 -0.36 -4.34 -50.50
C LYS A 243 -0.61 -3.78 -49.13
N PHE A 244 -1.30 -2.65 -49.08
CA PHE A 244 -1.67 -1.94 -47.87
C PHE A 244 -3.17 -1.68 -47.87
N ARG A 245 -3.80 -1.80 -46.71
CA ARG A 245 -5.19 -1.37 -46.49
C ARG A 245 -5.33 -0.90 -45.05
N ASN A 246 -6.46 -0.27 -44.75
CA ASN A 246 -6.79 0.19 -43.40
C ASN A 246 -5.60 0.90 -42.73
N VAL A 247 -5.00 1.85 -43.43
CA VAL A 247 -3.89 2.63 -42.89
C VAL A 247 -4.47 3.90 -42.30
N TRP A 248 -4.26 4.15 -41.01
CA TRP A 248 -4.71 5.38 -40.35
C TRP A 248 -3.67 5.89 -39.37
N ILE A 249 -3.68 7.20 -39.13
CA ILE A 249 -2.74 7.88 -38.24
C ILE A 249 -3.48 8.92 -37.40
N GLN A 250 -3.14 8.99 -36.11
CA GLN A 250 -3.57 10.05 -35.21
C GLN A 250 -2.31 10.76 -34.70
N THR A 251 -2.21 12.06 -34.97
CA THR A 251 -1.17 12.90 -34.38
C THR A 251 -1.41 13.05 -32.89
N LEU A 252 -0.35 12.93 -32.09
CA LEU A 252 -0.40 13.05 -30.65
C LEU A 252 0.31 14.33 -30.21
N THR A 253 -0.19 14.94 -29.14
CA THR A 253 0.54 16.00 -28.42
C THR A 253 1.21 15.34 -27.22
N LEU A 254 2.28 14.60 -27.45
CA LEU A 254 3.12 14.10 -26.36
C LEU A 254 4.02 15.27 -25.95
N GLY A 255 3.98 15.67 -24.68
CA GLY A 255 4.69 16.85 -24.19
C GLY A 255 6.13 16.92 -24.73
N THR A 256 6.59 18.13 -25.04
CA THR A 256 8.03 18.37 -25.03
C THR A 256 8.47 18.14 -23.59
N PRO A 257 9.42 17.24 -23.29
CA PRO A 257 10.20 17.40 -22.08
C PRO A 257 10.68 18.83 -22.11
N VAL A 258 10.27 19.61 -21.12
CA VAL A 258 10.97 20.84 -20.81
C VAL A 258 12.45 20.44 -20.71
N PRO A 259 13.37 21.09 -21.44
CA PRO A 259 14.79 20.81 -21.30
C PRO A 259 15.13 21.00 -19.82
N ALA A 260 15.30 19.90 -19.11
CA ALA A 260 16.00 19.95 -17.86
C ALA A 260 17.47 20.19 -18.25
N ASP A 261 17.94 21.42 -18.06
CA ASP A 261 19.03 21.52 -17.11
C ASP A 261 18.64 20.56 -15.98
N GLN A 262 19.36 19.44 -15.82
CA GLN A 262 19.08 18.49 -14.74
C GLN A 262 18.67 19.29 -13.51
N PRO A 263 17.50 19.00 -12.89
CA PRO A 263 16.97 19.84 -11.83
C PRO A 263 18.10 20.24 -10.90
N GLN A 264 18.37 21.54 -10.81
CA GLN A 264 19.58 22.00 -10.13
C GLN A 264 19.37 21.83 -8.65
N ILE A 265 19.82 20.68 -8.11
CA ILE A 265 19.75 20.37 -6.70
C ILE A 265 20.98 20.94 -6.01
N THR A 266 20.75 21.88 -5.10
CA THR A 266 21.80 22.43 -4.22
C THR A 266 21.36 22.36 -2.78
N SER A 267 22.28 22.58 -1.83
CA SER A 267 21.94 22.56 -0.40
C SER A 267 21.03 23.74 -0.03
N SER A 268 20.10 23.49 0.88
CA SER A 268 19.26 24.52 1.51
C SER A 268 19.61 24.68 2.99
N GLN A 269 19.35 25.86 3.53
CA GLN A 269 19.42 26.15 4.97
C GLN A 269 18.03 26.19 5.63
N LYS A 270 16.98 25.75 4.92
CA LYS A 270 15.61 25.72 5.44
C LYS A 270 15.52 24.81 6.68
N THR A 271 15.02 25.37 7.77
CA THR A 271 14.77 24.64 9.03
C THR A 271 13.40 23.98 8.98
N LEU A 272 13.31 22.73 9.46
CA LEU A 272 12.08 21.94 9.51
C LEU A 272 11.68 21.66 10.97
N PRO A 273 10.37 21.51 11.26
CA PRO A 273 9.89 21.20 12.61
C PRO A 273 10.18 19.75 13.05
N LEU A 274 10.43 18.86 12.08
CA LEU A 274 10.80 17.46 12.28
C LEU A 274 12.04 17.14 11.45
N GLN A 275 12.68 16.00 11.72
CA GLN A 275 13.83 15.54 10.95
C GLN A 275 13.42 15.28 9.49
N GLY A 276 14.06 15.97 8.55
CA GLY A 276 13.81 15.85 7.13
C GLY A 276 14.99 16.36 6.29
N GLU A 277 14.82 16.29 4.97
CA GLU A 277 15.78 16.79 3.99
C GLU A 277 15.32 18.16 3.48
N SER A 278 16.23 19.14 3.50
CA SER A 278 16.05 20.45 2.89
C SER A 278 17.04 20.60 1.72
N PHE A 279 16.54 21.01 0.56
CA PHE A 279 17.34 21.21 -0.66
C PHE A 279 16.79 22.38 -1.47
N ARG A 280 17.52 22.86 -2.47
CA ARG A 280 17.00 23.83 -3.45
C ARG A 280 16.77 23.13 -4.76
N LEU A 281 15.59 23.31 -5.36
CA LEU A 281 15.24 22.85 -6.70
C LEU A 281 15.14 24.05 -7.63
N ASN A 282 16.00 24.12 -8.65
CA ASN A 282 16.06 25.24 -9.60
C ASN A 282 16.17 26.60 -8.87
N GLY A 283 16.93 26.61 -7.77
CA GLY A 283 17.13 27.79 -6.92
C GLY A 283 16.04 28.07 -5.88
N ASN A 284 14.95 27.29 -5.81
CA ASN A 284 13.87 27.48 -4.84
C ASN A 284 14.02 26.52 -3.65
N ASP A 285 13.88 27.00 -2.42
CA ASP A 285 13.97 26.13 -1.24
C ASP A 285 12.83 25.12 -1.21
N ALA A 286 13.15 23.85 -0.98
CA ALA A 286 12.21 22.75 -0.93
C ALA A 286 12.58 21.78 0.19
N PHE A 287 11.62 20.93 0.58
CA PHE A 287 11.86 19.94 1.61
C PHE A 287 11.05 18.66 1.41
N VAL A 288 11.54 17.60 2.02
CA VAL A 288 10.87 16.30 2.17
C VAL A 288 11.08 15.77 3.59
N ILE A 289 10.01 15.34 4.25
CA ILE A 289 10.02 14.64 5.53
C ILE A 289 9.48 13.23 5.28
N MET A 290 10.34 12.22 5.41
CA MET A 290 10.03 10.84 5.08
C MET A 290 9.50 10.07 6.30
N PRO A 291 8.46 9.22 6.16
CA PRO A 291 8.09 8.26 7.19
C PRO A 291 9.20 7.21 7.35
N LYS A 292 9.15 6.43 8.43
CA LYS A 292 10.04 5.27 8.57
C LYS A 292 9.78 4.27 7.44
N ARG A 293 10.84 3.60 6.96
CA ARG A 293 10.78 2.75 5.75
C ARG A 293 9.78 1.59 5.86
N ASP A 294 9.62 1.04 7.06
CA ASP A 294 8.67 0.00 7.43
C ASP A 294 7.20 0.45 7.35
N ARG A 295 6.94 1.76 7.37
CA ARG A 295 5.59 2.33 7.18
C ARG A 295 5.23 2.61 5.72
N ILE A 296 6.20 2.55 4.79
CA ILE A 296 5.96 2.74 3.33
C ILE A 296 5.65 1.38 2.69
N LYS A 297 4.38 1.16 2.32
CA LYS A 297 3.93 -0.07 1.64
C LYS A 297 3.89 0.14 0.12
N GLY A 298 4.51 -0.75 -0.64
CA GLY A 298 4.61 -0.64 -2.10
C GLY A 298 5.84 0.15 -2.55
N ASP A 299 5.90 0.40 -3.86
CA ASP A 299 7.01 1.11 -4.50
C ASP A 299 6.79 2.63 -4.54
N ASP A 300 5.53 3.09 -4.55
CA ASP A 300 5.16 4.50 -4.51
C ASP A 300 5.02 5.02 -3.08
N ILE A 301 5.43 6.27 -2.85
CA ILE A 301 5.39 6.95 -1.54
C ILE A 301 4.18 7.89 -1.50
N PRO A 302 3.10 7.56 -0.76
CA PRO A 302 1.99 8.48 -0.54
C PRO A 302 2.47 9.72 0.20
N TRP A 303 1.93 10.88 -0.15
CA TRP A 303 2.44 12.14 0.40
C TRP A 303 1.40 13.24 0.46
N VAL A 304 1.63 14.15 1.40
CA VAL A 304 0.91 15.40 1.55
C VAL A 304 1.78 16.57 1.08
N TRP A 305 1.22 17.40 0.20
CA TRP A 305 1.90 18.54 -0.38
C TRP A 305 1.53 19.81 0.40
N TYR A 306 2.44 20.28 1.25
CA TYR A 306 2.21 21.42 2.14
C TYR A 306 2.54 22.75 1.46
N ALA A 307 1.64 23.73 1.58
CA ALA A 307 1.90 25.13 1.23
C ALA A 307 1.15 26.10 2.17
N PRO A 308 1.70 27.30 2.40
CA PRO A 308 2.92 27.85 1.82
C PRO A 308 4.16 27.43 2.61
N THR A 309 5.30 27.49 1.95
CA THR A 309 6.61 27.04 2.43
C THR A 309 7.59 28.21 2.55
N LEU A 310 7.06 29.41 2.77
CA LEU A 310 7.83 30.63 2.98
C LEU A 310 8.77 30.51 4.19
N GLU A 311 9.61 31.53 4.41
CA GLU A 311 10.49 31.61 5.56
C GLU A 311 9.74 31.35 6.88
N GLY A 312 10.24 30.40 7.67
CA GLY A 312 9.63 29.96 8.94
C GLY A 312 8.52 28.92 8.82
N LEU A 313 8.16 28.47 7.60
CA LEU A 313 7.14 27.45 7.34
C LEU A 313 7.73 26.20 6.64
N PRO A 314 7.26 24.98 6.95
CA PRO A 314 6.31 24.64 8.02
C PRO A 314 6.87 24.98 9.41
N ALA A 315 5.98 25.32 10.36
CA ALA A 315 6.37 25.73 11.70
C ALA A 315 6.19 24.59 12.72
N LYS A 316 6.56 24.86 13.97
CA LYS A 316 6.41 23.88 15.07
C LYS A 316 4.95 23.54 15.40
N ALA A 317 4.01 24.42 15.08
CA ALA A 317 2.60 24.19 15.37
C ALA A 317 2.05 22.99 14.58
N GLU A 318 2.59 22.74 13.38
CA GLU A 318 2.23 21.62 12.51
C GLU A 318 2.80 20.26 12.95
N GLN A 319 3.66 20.21 13.97
CA GLN A 319 4.39 19.00 14.38
C GLN A 319 3.44 17.83 14.66
N TRP A 320 2.34 18.06 15.38
CA TRP A 320 1.40 17.00 15.77
C TRP A 320 0.80 16.28 14.55
N MET A 321 0.27 17.04 13.57
CA MET A 321 -0.33 16.41 12.39
C MET A 321 0.72 15.75 11.49
N PHE A 322 1.93 16.32 11.41
CA PHE A 322 3.02 15.70 10.65
C PHE A 322 3.44 14.37 11.26
N GLU A 323 3.53 14.26 12.58
CA GLU A 323 3.80 12.97 13.24
C GLU A 323 2.71 11.94 12.93
N LYS A 324 1.44 12.35 12.88
CA LYS A 324 0.33 11.46 12.49
C LYS A 324 0.45 10.99 11.03
N PHE A 325 0.75 11.90 10.10
CA PHE A 325 0.99 11.54 8.69
C PHE A 325 2.13 10.53 8.54
N LEU A 326 3.27 10.79 9.19
CA LEU A 326 4.43 9.91 9.13
C LEU A 326 4.14 8.53 9.72
N ASN A 327 3.38 8.46 10.80
CA ASN A 327 2.95 7.20 11.40
C ASN A 327 2.00 6.41 10.50
N ALA A 328 1.18 7.10 9.70
CA ALA A 328 0.34 6.49 8.66
C ALA A 328 1.10 6.14 7.36
N GLY A 329 2.41 6.38 7.30
CA GLY A 329 3.22 6.11 6.11
C GLY A 329 3.08 7.15 5.00
N VAL A 330 2.65 8.37 5.35
CA VAL A 330 2.48 9.50 4.42
C VAL A 330 3.64 10.48 4.59
N ALA A 331 4.40 10.73 3.52
CA ALA A 331 5.49 11.72 3.51
C ALA A 331 4.95 13.16 3.45
N ILE A 332 5.71 14.13 3.96
CA ILE A 332 5.38 15.55 3.83
C ILE A 332 6.39 16.22 2.91
N ALA A 333 5.94 16.98 1.92
CA ALA A 333 6.83 17.71 1.02
C ALA A 333 6.29 19.09 0.65
N GLY A 334 7.18 20.00 0.26
CA GLY A 334 6.79 21.31 -0.25
C GLY A 334 7.95 22.11 -0.83
N ILE A 335 7.62 23.12 -1.64
CA ILE A 335 8.57 24.02 -2.32
C ILE A 335 8.18 25.48 -2.15
N ASP A 336 9.14 26.35 -1.86
CA ASP A 336 8.99 27.80 -1.71
C ASP A 336 9.04 28.48 -3.08
N VAL A 337 7.86 28.88 -3.55
CA VAL A 337 7.68 29.62 -4.81
C VAL A 337 7.56 31.13 -4.60
N GLY A 338 7.86 31.61 -3.39
CA GLY A 338 7.69 32.98 -2.97
C GLY A 338 6.22 33.39 -2.82
N GLU A 339 5.99 34.70 -2.75
CA GLU A 339 4.65 35.31 -2.68
C GLU A 339 3.97 35.29 -4.09
N SER A 340 3.79 34.10 -4.65
CA SER A 340 3.27 33.91 -6.02
C SER A 340 1.77 34.10 -6.13
N TYR A 341 1.03 33.89 -5.03
CA TYR A 341 -0.44 33.97 -4.99
C TYR A 341 -1.14 33.11 -6.07
N GLY A 342 -0.53 31.98 -6.46
CA GLY A 342 -1.06 31.10 -7.51
C GLY A 342 -0.78 31.58 -8.95
N SER A 343 0.13 32.53 -9.14
CA SER A 343 0.49 33.02 -10.46
C SER A 343 1.07 31.93 -11.38
N PRO A 344 1.00 32.10 -12.71
CA PRO A 344 1.53 31.12 -13.66
C PRO A 344 3.01 30.74 -13.42
N ASP A 345 3.87 31.70 -13.07
CA ASP A 345 5.27 31.44 -12.69
C ASP A 345 5.38 30.57 -11.43
N GLY A 346 4.56 30.85 -10.41
CA GLY A 346 4.49 30.03 -9.20
C GLY A 346 4.02 28.60 -9.49
N ARG A 347 3.00 28.45 -10.33
CA ARG A 347 2.46 27.13 -10.74
C ARG A 347 3.48 26.31 -11.54
N SER A 348 4.29 26.97 -12.37
CA SER A 348 5.39 26.31 -13.08
C SER A 348 6.39 25.69 -12.10
N LYS A 349 6.77 26.41 -11.03
CA LYS A 349 7.70 25.90 -10.00
C LYS A 349 7.10 24.75 -9.17
N TYR A 350 5.80 24.79 -8.89
CA TYR A 350 5.11 23.65 -8.30
C TYR A 350 5.14 22.43 -9.23
N SER A 351 4.95 22.63 -10.53
CA SER A 351 5.04 21.55 -11.52
C SER A 351 6.45 20.95 -11.60
N ASP A 352 7.51 21.77 -11.57
CA ASP A 352 8.90 21.29 -11.48
C ASP A 352 9.11 20.40 -10.25
N PHE A 353 8.58 20.81 -9.10
CA PHE A 353 8.70 20.06 -7.85
C PHE A 353 7.93 18.73 -7.88
N TYR A 354 6.69 18.76 -8.36
CA TYR A 354 5.88 17.57 -8.57
C TYR A 354 6.60 16.56 -9.46
N ASN A 355 7.09 17.00 -10.62
CA ASN A 355 7.82 16.15 -11.55
C ASN A 355 9.07 15.57 -10.90
N TYR A 356 9.87 16.40 -10.21
CA TYR A 356 11.06 15.91 -9.51
C TYR A 356 10.73 14.81 -8.49
N LEU A 357 9.69 14.99 -7.68
CA LEU A 357 9.31 13.99 -6.67
C LEU A 357 8.78 12.70 -7.31
N THR A 358 7.87 12.82 -8.26
CA THR A 358 7.18 11.66 -8.85
C THR A 358 8.07 10.85 -9.79
N THR A 359 8.92 11.51 -10.59
CA THR A 359 9.77 10.80 -11.56
C THR A 359 11.11 10.37 -10.98
N SER A 360 11.64 11.11 -10.00
CA SER A 360 13.03 10.93 -9.53
C SER A 360 13.11 10.42 -8.09
N ARG A 361 12.01 10.46 -7.33
CA ARG A 361 11.99 10.08 -5.91
C ARG A 361 10.92 9.05 -5.54
N SER A 362 10.20 8.49 -6.52
CA SER A 362 9.15 7.47 -6.33
C SER A 362 7.97 7.94 -5.47
N PHE A 363 7.67 9.24 -5.51
CA PHE A 363 6.48 9.77 -4.86
C PHE A 363 5.25 9.45 -5.70
N ASP A 364 4.13 9.14 -5.04
CA ASP A 364 2.86 8.85 -5.70
C ASP A 364 2.43 10.03 -6.59
N THR A 365 1.79 9.76 -7.72
CA THR A 365 1.33 10.79 -8.66
C THR A 365 0.11 11.58 -8.18
N GLN A 366 -0.58 11.14 -7.12
CA GLN A 366 -1.76 11.80 -6.56
C GLN A 366 -1.54 12.20 -5.09
N PRO A 367 -0.82 13.30 -4.80
CA PRO A 367 -0.75 13.85 -3.44
C PRO A 367 -2.11 14.34 -2.94
N CYS A 368 -2.27 14.33 -1.61
CA CYS A 368 -3.24 15.21 -0.97
C CYS A 368 -2.60 16.59 -0.77
N LEU A 369 -3.26 17.65 -1.22
CA LEU A 369 -2.78 19.03 -1.08
C LEU A 369 -3.17 19.57 0.30
N LEU A 370 -2.23 20.13 1.06
CA LEU A 370 -2.47 20.75 2.37
C LEU A 370 -2.23 22.25 2.29
N ALA A 371 -3.32 22.98 2.11
CA ALA A 371 -3.34 24.41 1.85
C ALA A 371 -3.62 25.22 3.11
N ARG A 372 -2.59 25.86 3.67
CA ARG A 372 -2.72 26.73 4.84
C ARG A 372 -2.76 28.20 4.44
N SER A 373 -3.75 28.97 4.90
CA SER A 373 -3.81 30.41 4.62
C SER A 373 -3.60 30.70 3.11
N ARG A 374 -2.71 31.62 2.73
CA ARG A 374 -2.41 31.97 1.33
C ARG A 374 -1.90 30.81 0.45
N GLY A 375 -1.47 29.70 1.04
CA GLY A 375 -1.18 28.46 0.33
C GLY A 375 -2.38 27.90 -0.43
N GLY A 376 -3.61 28.30 -0.04
CA GLY A 376 -4.84 28.04 -0.80
C GLY A 376 -4.74 28.48 -2.25
N LEU A 377 -4.41 29.75 -2.51
CA LEU A 377 -4.27 30.29 -3.86
C LEU A 377 -3.21 29.52 -4.67
N MET A 378 -2.12 29.13 -4.00
CA MET A 378 -0.99 28.43 -4.60
C MET A 378 -1.36 27.02 -5.04
N LEU A 379 -1.86 26.19 -4.11
CA LEU A 379 -2.15 24.78 -4.39
C LEU A 379 -3.43 24.61 -5.21
N TYR A 380 -4.49 25.38 -4.95
CA TYR A 380 -5.69 25.32 -5.82
C TYR A 380 -5.35 25.76 -7.25
N GLY A 381 -4.54 26.80 -7.41
CA GLY A 381 -4.11 27.27 -8.72
C GLY A 381 -3.44 26.15 -9.53
N TRP A 382 -2.58 25.35 -8.91
CA TRP A 382 -1.94 24.19 -9.56
C TRP A 382 -2.92 23.03 -9.76
N ALA A 383 -3.74 22.72 -8.75
CA ALA A 383 -4.70 21.61 -8.78
C ALA A 383 -5.71 21.72 -9.93
N MET A 384 -6.16 22.92 -10.24
CA MET A 384 -7.14 23.17 -11.31
C MET A 384 -6.59 22.89 -12.71
N GLU A 385 -5.28 23.01 -12.89
CA GLU A 385 -4.58 22.66 -14.13
C GLU A 385 -4.24 21.16 -14.18
N ASN A 386 -4.21 20.47 -13.04
CA ASN A 386 -3.79 19.07 -12.90
C ASN A 386 -4.79 18.24 -12.05
N PRO A 387 -6.09 18.25 -12.36
CA PRO A 387 -7.11 17.68 -11.47
C PRO A 387 -6.99 16.17 -11.28
N GLU A 388 -6.47 15.44 -12.29
CA GLU A 388 -6.23 13.99 -12.22
C GLU A 388 -5.02 13.61 -11.34
N ASN A 389 -4.18 14.58 -10.98
CA ASN A 389 -2.99 14.38 -10.15
C ASN A 389 -3.22 14.79 -8.69
N VAL A 390 -4.47 14.84 -8.24
CA VAL A 390 -4.84 15.29 -6.89
C VAL A 390 -5.74 14.25 -6.23
N ALA A 391 -5.27 13.68 -5.12
CA ALA A 391 -6.06 12.74 -4.32
C ALA A 391 -7.11 13.44 -3.44
N GLY A 392 -6.84 14.67 -3.02
CA GLY A 392 -7.72 15.47 -2.18
C GLY A 392 -7.12 16.82 -1.83
N VAL A 393 -7.94 17.76 -1.36
CA VAL A 393 -7.48 19.08 -0.89
C VAL A 393 -7.94 19.33 0.55
N ALA A 394 -6.97 19.33 1.48
CA ALA A 394 -7.14 19.72 2.87
C ALA A 394 -6.76 21.19 3.05
N GLY A 395 -7.53 21.95 3.83
CA GLY A 395 -7.30 23.37 4.01
C GLY A 395 -7.43 23.82 5.46
N ILE A 396 -6.47 24.64 5.92
CA ILE A 396 -6.52 25.34 7.21
C ILE A 396 -6.69 26.83 6.91
N TYR A 397 -7.90 27.36 7.18
CA TYR A 397 -8.36 28.72 6.82
C TYR A 397 -7.80 29.19 5.45
N PRO A 398 -7.93 28.39 4.38
CA PRO A 398 -7.24 28.67 3.13
C PRO A 398 -7.82 29.89 2.44
N VAL A 399 -6.93 30.70 1.86
CA VAL A 399 -7.32 31.77 0.94
C VAL A 399 -7.70 31.13 -0.38
N CYS A 400 -8.94 31.29 -0.78
CA CYS A 400 -9.51 30.71 -2.00
C CYS A 400 -9.91 31.79 -3.01
N ASN A 401 -9.86 33.06 -2.61
CA ASN A 401 -10.35 34.17 -3.42
C ASN A 401 -9.34 35.32 -3.45
N LEU A 402 -8.69 35.49 -4.60
CA LEU A 402 -7.64 36.46 -4.88
C LEU A 402 -8.09 37.91 -4.66
N ASP A 403 -9.38 38.20 -4.90
CA ASP A 403 -9.98 39.53 -4.70
C ASP A 403 -10.16 39.86 -3.21
N SER A 404 -10.35 38.84 -2.36
CA SER A 404 -10.48 39.03 -0.91
C SER A 404 -9.13 39.20 -0.22
N TYR A 405 -8.18 38.32 -0.51
CA TYR A 405 -6.80 38.36 -0.03
C TYR A 405 -5.91 37.73 -1.11
N PRO A 406 -4.72 38.29 -1.40
CA PRO A 406 -4.17 39.53 -0.84
C PRO A 406 -4.82 40.81 -1.40
N GLY A 407 -5.80 40.67 -2.30
CA GLY A 407 -6.37 41.76 -3.10
C GLY A 407 -5.59 41.98 -4.40
N LEU A 408 -6.29 42.44 -5.44
CA LEU A 408 -5.75 42.48 -6.81
C LEU A 408 -4.57 43.44 -6.99
N GLU A 409 -4.51 44.52 -6.21
CA GLU A 409 -3.36 45.45 -6.20
C GLU A 409 -2.07 44.76 -5.80
N ARG A 410 -2.14 43.92 -4.76
CA ARG A 410 -0.97 43.20 -4.25
C ARG A 410 -0.66 41.97 -5.10
N ALA A 411 -1.68 41.31 -5.64
CA ALA A 411 -1.49 40.15 -6.51
C ALA A 411 -0.92 40.53 -7.89
N GLY A 412 -1.27 41.69 -8.46
CA GLY A 412 -0.94 42.06 -9.83
C GLY A 412 0.54 41.89 -10.19
N GLY A 413 1.44 42.29 -9.29
CA GLY A 413 2.89 42.14 -9.51
C GLY A 413 3.35 40.69 -9.70
N ALA A 414 2.77 39.73 -8.96
CA ALA A 414 3.10 38.32 -9.10
C ALA A 414 2.57 37.71 -10.41
N TYR A 415 1.53 38.31 -11.00
CA TYR A 415 0.92 37.91 -12.28
C TYR A 415 1.50 38.69 -13.47
N GLY A 416 2.35 39.70 -13.24
CA GLY A 416 2.84 40.59 -14.30
C GLY A 416 1.76 41.51 -14.89
N LEU A 417 0.68 41.76 -14.16
CA LEU A 417 -0.51 42.51 -14.59
C LEU A 417 -0.79 43.69 -13.66
N THR A 418 -1.47 44.73 -14.15
CA THR A 418 -2.07 45.75 -13.27
C THR A 418 -3.31 45.18 -12.57
N ALA A 419 -3.77 45.84 -11.49
CA ALA A 419 -4.97 45.43 -10.79
C ALA A 419 -6.22 45.42 -11.70
N GLU A 420 -6.34 46.36 -12.64
CA GLU A 420 -7.43 46.38 -13.61
C GLU A 420 -7.36 45.23 -14.61
N GLN A 421 -6.17 44.89 -15.09
CA GLN A 421 -5.97 43.76 -16.01
C GLN A 421 -6.28 42.44 -15.30
N LEU A 422 -5.73 42.24 -14.11
CA LEU A 422 -6.01 41.04 -13.30
C LEU A 422 -7.50 40.94 -12.94
N ARG A 423 -8.19 42.06 -12.69
CA ARG A 423 -9.64 42.06 -12.47
C ARG A 423 -10.41 41.61 -13.70
N ALA A 424 -10.02 42.05 -14.90
CA ALA A 424 -10.66 41.67 -16.16
C ALA A 424 -10.49 40.17 -16.46
N GLU A 425 -9.41 39.57 -15.97
CA GLU A 425 -9.05 38.17 -16.17
C GLU A 425 -9.27 37.29 -14.93
N LEU A 426 -9.90 37.82 -13.88
CA LEU A 426 -9.94 37.19 -12.55
C LEU A 426 -10.54 35.78 -12.60
N ASN A 427 -11.58 35.59 -13.41
CA ASN A 427 -12.22 34.30 -13.59
C ASN A 427 -11.28 33.21 -14.13
N MET A 428 -10.16 33.55 -14.80
CA MET A 428 -9.17 32.59 -15.30
C MET A 428 -8.19 32.13 -14.22
N TYR A 429 -8.02 32.91 -13.15
CA TYR A 429 -6.98 32.67 -12.13
C TYR A 429 -7.53 32.40 -10.73
N ASN A 430 -8.75 32.83 -10.44
CA ASN A 430 -9.29 32.82 -9.10
C ASN A 430 -9.84 31.43 -8.71
N PRO A 431 -9.36 30.82 -7.62
CA PRO A 431 -9.76 29.45 -7.29
C PRO A 431 -11.26 29.25 -7.13
N VAL A 432 -11.97 30.17 -6.45
CA VAL A 432 -13.43 30.07 -6.32
C VAL A 432 -14.18 30.08 -7.65
N ASP A 433 -13.58 30.57 -8.74
CA ASP A 433 -14.18 30.63 -10.08
C ASP A 433 -13.80 29.43 -10.97
N GLN A 434 -12.79 28.65 -10.60
CA GLN A 434 -12.15 27.63 -11.45
C GLN A 434 -12.29 26.19 -10.93
N LEU A 435 -13.37 25.90 -10.19
CA LEU A 435 -13.56 24.64 -9.48
C LEU A 435 -14.03 23.45 -10.35
N ALA A 436 -14.55 23.72 -11.56
CA ALA A 436 -15.18 22.71 -12.40
C ALA A 436 -14.28 21.52 -12.77
N PRO A 437 -12.97 21.69 -13.08
CA PRO A 437 -12.07 20.57 -13.35
C PRO A 437 -11.93 19.61 -12.16
N LEU A 438 -11.80 20.14 -10.94
CA LEU A 438 -11.69 19.34 -9.72
C LEU A 438 -12.98 18.56 -9.43
N ALA A 439 -14.13 19.22 -9.57
CA ALA A 439 -15.43 18.57 -9.38
C ALA A 439 -15.65 17.43 -10.39
N LYS A 440 -15.24 17.64 -11.64
CA LYS A 440 -15.31 16.62 -12.70
C LYS A 440 -14.42 15.42 -12.41
N ALA A 441 -13.22 15.64 -11.86
CA ALA A 441 -12.30 14.57 -11.44
C ALA A 441 -12.70 13.92 -10.10
N GLY A 442 -13.76 14.39 -9.45
CA GLY A 442 -14.25 13.82 -8.19
C GLY A 442 -13.36 14.10 -6.99
N VAL A 443 -12.49 15.12 -7.06
CA VAL A 443 -11.52 15.43 -5.99
C VAL A 443 -12.26 15.81 -4.70
N PRO A 444 -12.06 15.10 -3.58
CA PRO A 444 -12.67 15.48 -2.31
C PRO A 444 -11.96 16.70 -1.69
N ILE A 445 -12.71 17.52 -0.96
CA ILE A 445 -12.17 18.72 -0.28
C ILE A 445 -12.58 18.73 1.20
N PHE A 446 -11.65 19.05 2.09
CA PHE A 446 -11.91 19.29 3.51
C PHE A 446 -11.28 20.60 3.94
N HIS A 447 -12.07 21.53 4.48
CA HIS A 447 -11.55 22.77 5.08
C HIS A 447 -11.93 22.87 6.56
N ILE A 448 -10.99 23.30 7.40
CA ILE A 448 -11.26 23.80 8.75
C ILE A 448 -11.05 25.33 8.77
N HIS A 449 -12.06 26.09 9.21
CA HIS A 449 -12.06 27.55 9.11
C HIS A 449 -12.88 28.19 10.23
N GLY A 450 -12.39 29.26 10.86
CA GLY A 450 -13.11 30.00 11.89
C GLY A 450 -14.19 30.95 11.36
N ASP A 451 -15.24 31.19 12.15
CA ASP A 451 -16.35 32.10 11.80
C ASP A 451 -16.04 33.60 12.08
N GLN A 452 -14.90 33.92 12.70
CA GLN A 452 -14.45 35.28 13.01
C GLN A 452 -13.14 35.66 12.30
N ASP A 453 -12.79 34.97 11.21
CA ASP A 453 -11.60 35.30 10.42
C ASP A 453 -11.79 36.63 9.66
N LYS A 454 -11.04 37.65 10.04
CA LYS A 454 -11.07 38.98 9.39
C LYS A 454 -10.03 39.16 8.29
N VAL A 455 -9.04 38.26 8.22
CA VAL A 455 -7.95 38.31 7.24
C VAL A 455 -8.35 37.52 6.00
N VAL A 456 -8.96 36.35 6.21
CA VAL A 456 -9.47 35.45 5.19
C VAL A 456 -10.94 35.20 5.51
N PRO A 457 -11.86 36.13 5.21
CA PRO A 457 -13.25 35.98 5.62
C PRO A 457 -13.88 34.70 5.07
N LEU A 458 -14.51 33.94 5.96
CA LEU A 458 -15.07 32.61 5.68
C LEU A 458 -16.01 32.66 4.47
N GLU A 459 -16.94 33.62 4.49
CA GLU A 459 -17.97 33.82 3.47
C GLU A 459 -17.41 34.25 2.10
N LEU A 460 -16.19 34.77 2.05
CA LEU A 460 -15.52 35.16 0.80
C LEU A 460 -14.55 34.09 0.30
N ASN A 461 -14.22 33.10 1.14
CA ASN A 461 -13.21 32.06 0.87
C ASN A 461 -13.82 30.65 1.01
N SER A 462 -13.54 29.92 2.10
CA SER A 462 -13.96 28.52 2.22
C SER A 462 -15.47 28.32 2.16
N GLY A 463 -16.26 29.26 2.67
CA GLY A 463 -17.73 29.24 2.55
C GLY A 463 -18.20 29.42 1.10
N LEU A 464 -17.62 30.38 0.37
CA LEU A 464 -17.93 30.60 -1.04
C LEU A 464 -17.49 29.42 -1.92
N LEU A 465 -16.28 28.89 -1.68
CA LEU A 465 -15.76 27.71 -2.36
C LEU A 465 -16.67 26.51 -2.10
N ALA A 466 -17.06 26.26 -0.85
CA ALA A 466 -17.94 25.13 -0.49
C ALA A 466 -19.30 25.20 -1.17
N GLN A 467 -19.90 26.39 -1.24
CA GLN A 467 -21.15 26.58 -1.95
C GLN A 467 -20.98 26.22 -3.44
N ARG A 468 -20.00 26.84 -4.11
CA ARG A 468 -19.79 26.65 -5.55
C ARG A 468 -19.36 25.24 -5.91
N TYR A 469 -18.55 24.58 -5.08
CA TYR A 469 -18.10 23.22 -5.32
C TYR A 469 -19.27 22.23 -5.26
N ARG A 470 -20.15 22.39 -4.28
CA ARG A 470 -21.36 21.56 -4.16
C ARG A 470 -22.34 21.81 -5.31
N ASP A 471 -22.48 23.05 -5.76
CA ASP A 471 -23.30 23.39 -6.93
C ASP A 471 -22.79 22.72 -8.23
N LEU A 472 -21.49 22.42 -8.31
CA LEU A 472 -20.86 21.65 -9.37
C LEU A 472 -20.93 20.12 -9.16
N GLY A 473 -21.53 19.65 -8.06
CA GLY A 473 -21.60 18.23 -7.69
C GLY A 473 -20.36 17.68 -6.97
N GLY A 474 -19.41 18.54 -6.60
CA GLY A 474 -18.19 18.14 -5.91
C GLY A 474 -18.42 17.82 -4.42
N ASN A 475 -17.64 16.88 -3.88
CA ASN A 475 -17.69 16.50 -2.47
C ASN A 475 -16.81 17.43 -1.62
N MET A 476 -17.42 18.19 -0.71
CA MET A 476 -16.68 19.04 0.22
C MET A 476 -17.27 19.08 1.63
N GLU A 477 -16.40 18.84 2.61
CA GLU A 477 -16.62 19.07 4.03
C GLU A 477 -16.01 20.42 4.47
N LEU A 478 -16.76 21.15 5.29
CA LEU A 478 -16.33 22.43 5.87
C LEU A 478 -16.62 22.42 7.36
N GLN A 479 -15.57 22.28 8.16
CA GLN A 479 -15.63 22.40 9.61
C GLN A 479 -15.48 23.88 10.00
N VAL A 480 -16.59 24.48 10.45
CA VAL A 480 -16.60 25.85 10.95
C VAL A 480 -16.32 25.86 12.46
N VAL A 481 -15.27 26.55 12.89
CA VAL A 481 -14.90 26.64 14.30
C VAL A 481 -15.38 27.96 14.90
N GLU A 482 -16.28 27.87 15.88
CA GLU A 482 -16.90 29.02 16.54
C GLU A 482 -15.88 29.87 17.33
N GLY A 483 -15.96 31.19 17.17
CA GLY A 483 -15.18 32.18 17.89
C GLY A 483 -13.72 32.31 17.43
N GLN A 484 -13.29 31.56 16.42
CA GLN A 484 -11.91 31.56 15.95
C GLN A 484 -11.73 32.40 14.68
N GLY A 485 -10.56 33.03 14.53
CA GLY A 485 -10.20 33.81 13.35
C GLY A 485 -8.82 33.43 12.81
N HIS A 486 -8.14 34.33 12.08
CA HIS A 486 -6.80 34.09 11.54
C HIS A 486 -5.72 34.11 12.64
N ASN A 487 -5.59 33.01 13.38
CA ASN A 487 -4.68 32.91 14.52
C ASN A 487 -3.93 31.57 14.51
N MET A 488 -3.08 31.38 15.52
CA MET A 488 -2.28 30.17 15.72
C MET A 488 -2.86 29.30 16.84
N TRP A 489 -4.19 29.19 16.93
CA TRP A 489 -4.82 28.27 17.88
C TRP A 489 -4.45 26.81 17.53
N ASP A 490 -4.03 26.04 18.54
CA ASP A 490 -3.49 24.69 18.32
C ASP A 490 -4.50 23.74 17.65
N GLY A 491 -5.81 23.95 17.85
CA GLY A 491 -6.87 23.13 17.26
C GLY A 491 -6.91 23.16 15.72
N TRP A 492 -6.29 24.14 15.06
CA TRP A 492 -6.09 24.12 13.61
C TRP A 492 -5.16 23.01 13.15
N PHE A 493 -4.12 22.75 13.96
CA PHE A 493 -3.02 21.84 13.64
C PHE A 493 -3.16 20.50 14.36
N GLN A 494 -4.11 20.40 15.29
CA GLN A 494 -4.48 19.21 16.07
C GLN A 494 -5.87 18.67 15.70
N SER A 495 -6.33 18.92 14.48
CA SER A 495 -7.61 18.40 13.99
C SER A 495 -7.47 16.96 13.51
N GLU A 496 -8.08 16.03 14.25
CA GLU A 496 -8.18 14.61 13.83
C GLU A 496 -8.91 14.47 12.49
N ALA A 497 -10.00 15.22 12.27
CA ALA A 497 -10.76 15.16 11.03
C ALA A 497 -9.92 15.57 9.80
N LEU A 498 -9.04 16.57 9.96
CA LEU A 498 -8.11 16.96 8.89
C LEU A 498 -7.09 15.85 8.63
N VAL A 499 -6.56 15.25 9.69
CA VAL A 499 -5.58 14.17 9.56
C VAL A 499 -6.18 12.95 8.88
N ASP A 500 -7.36 12.52 9.34
CA ASP A 500 -8.12 11.41 8.77
C ASP A 500 -8.38 11.67 7.27
N PHE A 501 -8.88 12.85 6.91
CA PHE A 501 -9.13 13.21 5.52
C PHE A 501 -7.89 13.10 4.63
N VAL A 502 -6.74 13.64 5.07
CA VAL A 502 -5.49 13.59 4.29
C VAL A 502 -5.05 12.14 4.10
N CYS A 503 -5.05 11.37 5.17
CA CYS A 503 -4.68 9.96 5.20
C CYS A 503 -5.59 9.10 4.32
N ASP A 504 -6.91 9.29 4.41
CA ASP A 504 -7.91 8.59 3.61
C ASP A 504 -7.76 8.92 2.12
N SER A 505 -7.53 10.20 1.79
CA SER A 505 -7.38 10.66 0.40
C SER A 505 -6.25 9.94 -0.32
N VAL A 506 -5.12 9.69 0.37
CA VAL A 506 -3.96 9.00 -0.22
C VAL A 506 -3.94 7.48 0.03
N GLY A 507 -5.08 6.88 0.34
CA GLY A 507 -5.20 5.43 0.52
C GLY A 507 -4.49 4.88 1.77
N ARG A 508 -4.33 5.71 2.80
CA ARG A 508 -3.69 5.39 4.08
C ARG A 508 -4.62 5.67 5.27
N PRO A 509 -5.84 5.12 5.31
CA PRO A 509 -6.77 5.39 6.39
C PRO A 509 -6.17 5.06 7.75
N ILE A 510 -6.35 5.95 8.72
CA ILE A 510 -5.89 5.70 10.08
C ILE A 510 -6.83 4.67 10.70
N HIS A 511 -6.31 3.47 10.92
CA HIS A 511 -7.03 2.43 11.65
C HIS A 511 -7.27 2.91 13.08
N LYS A 512 -8.55 3.11 13.43
CA LYS A 512 -8.96 3.51 14.78
C LYS A 512 -9.18 2.26 15.61
N HIS A 513 -8.50 2.20 16.75
CA HIS A 513 -8.67 1.13 17.72
C HIS A 513 -10.15 1.05 18.18
N PRO A 514 -10.77 -0.14 18.29
CA PRO A 514 -12.21 -0.29 18.59
C PRO A 514 -12.62 0.14 20.01
N VAL A 515 -11.64 0.24 20.92
CA VAL A 515 -11.81 0.78 22.28
C VAL A 515 -11.22 2.18 22.35
N PRO A 516 -11.91 3.17 22.94
CA PRO A 516 -11.36 4.51 23.11
C PRO A 516 -10.16 4.55 24.06
N GLU A 517 -9.25 5.51 23.85
CA GLU A 517 -8.16 5.80 24.79
C GLU A 517 -8.71 6.20 26.17
N SER A 518 -7.94 5.89 27.21
CA SER A 518 -8.31 6.13 28.61
C SER A 518 -7.08 6.18 29.50
N GLU A 519 -7.16 6.88 30.63
CA GLU A 519 -6.10 6.86 31.65
C GLU A 519 -6.09 5.56 32.49
N LEU A 520 -7.09 4.68 32.31
CA LEU A 520 -7.30 3.47 33.13
C LEU A 520 -6.91 2.15 32.45
N TRP A 521 -6.61 2.17 31.15
CA TRP A 521 -6.18 1.01 30.36
C TRP A 521 -5.26 1.46 29.24
N LEU A 522 -4.67 0.50 28.52
CA LEU A 522 -3.85 0.78 27.34
C LEU A 522 -4.50 0.22 26.09
N THR A 523 -4.44 0.99 25.01
CA THR A 523 -4.84 0.56 23.65
C THR A 523 -3.64 0.60 22.72
N TYR A 524 -3.55 -0.43 21.89
CA TYR A 524 -2.52 -0.62 20.88
C TYR A 524 -3.22 -0.90 19.55
N PRO A 525 -3.37 0.10 18.67
CA PRO A 525 -3.95 -0.10 17.35
C PRO A 525 -3.22 -1.20 16.57
N GLY A 526 -3.97 -2.04 15.86
CA GLY A 526 -3.39 -3.09 15.03
C GLY A 526 -2.51 -2.51 13.92
N GLY A 527 -1.27 -2.97 13.83
CA GLY A 527 -0.36 -2.68 12.72
C GLY A 527 -0.65 -3.56 11.49
N ASP A 528 0.41 -3.92 10.76
CA ASP A 528 0.29 -4.85 9.65
C ASP A 528 0.35 -6.30 10.08
N GLY A 529 -0.57 -7.11 9.57
CA GLY A 529 -0.52 -8.56 9.74
C GLY A 529 -1.87 -9.25 9.58
N PRO A 530 -1.88 -10.59 9.64
CA PRO A 530 -3.10 -11.36 9.43
C PRO A 530 -4.19 -11.08 10.49
N GLY A 531 -3.82 -10.53 11.65
CA GLY A 531 -4.72 -10.15 12.73
C GLY A 531 -5.50 -8.86 12.52
N GLN A 532 -5.31 -8.15 11.39
CA GLN A 532 -6.05 -6.92 11.10
C GLN A 532 -7.56 -7.09 11.20
N GLY A 533 -8.21 -6.12 11.86
CA GLY A 533 -9.65 -6.15 12.12
C GLY A 533 -10.07 -7.15 13.20
N LYS A 534 -9.13 -7.72 13.96
CA LYS A 534 -9.38 -8.56 15.14
C LYS A 534 -8.90 -7.88 16.40
N HIS A 535 -9.69 -7.99 17.47
CA HIS A 535 -9.45 -7.35 18.75
C HIS A 535 -9.12 -8.37 19.84
N VAL A 536 -7.98 -8.19 20.52
CA VAL A 536 -7.52 -9.01 21.64
C VAL A 536 -7.54 -8.19 22.91
N VAL A 537 -8.25 -8.66 23.94
CA VAL A 537 -8.19 -8.03 25.28
C VAL A 537 -7.28 -8.85 26.19
N LEU A 538 -6.29 -8.19 26.78
CA LEU A 538 -5.36 -8.78 27.73
C LEU A 538 -5.66 -8.25 29.13
N ILE A 539 -5.79 -9.13 30.12
CA ILE A 539 -6.13 -8.77 31.50
C ILE A 539 -4.92 -9.04 32.40
N ALA A 540 -4.41 -7.97 33.03
CA ALA A 540 -3.32 -7.97 33.99
C ALA A 540 -3.83 -7.65 35.41
N ALA A 541 -4.08 -8.69 36.21
CA ALA A 541 -4.71 -8.53 37.52
C ALA A 541 -4.17 -9.51 38.57
N GLU A 542 -2.86 -9.46 38.85
CA GLU A 542 -2.23 -10.31 39.86
C GLU A 542 -1.08 -9.63 40.61
N GLN A 543 -0.64 -10.24 41.71
CA GLN A 543 0.24 -9.61 42.70
C GLN A 543 1.66 -10.15 42.79
N GLU A 544 2.07 -11.09 41.93
CA GLU A 544 3.32 -11.84 42.12
C GLU A 544 4.21 -11.90 40.88
N TYR A 545 3.64 -12.26 39.73
CA TYR A 545 4.33 -12.67 38.51
C TYR A 545 4.46 -11.57 37.44
N ARG A 546 4.11 -10.32 37.79
CA ARG A 546 4.28 -9.11 36.99
C ARG A 546 3.45 -9.09 35.71
N SER A 547 2.20 -9.50 35.79
CA SER A 547 1.27 -9.43 34.64
C SER A 547 1.15 -8.02 34.05
N GLU A 548 1.28 -6.98 34.86
CA GLU A 548 1.25 -5.58 34.45
C GLU A 548 2.43 -5.17 33.59
N GLN A 549 3.52 -5.94 33.58
CA GLN A 549 4.64 -5.77 32.65
C GLN A 549 4.53 -6.73 31.45
N ALA A 550 4.05 -7.97 31.69
CA ALA A 550 3.94 -8.99 30.66
C ALA A 550 2.85 -8.70 29.61
N MET A 551 1.65 -8.28 30.04
CA MET A 551 0.53 -8.08 29.12
C MET A 551 0.75 -6.90 28.16
N PRO A 552 1.26 -5.73 28.58
CA PRO A 552 1.63 -4.66 27.64
C PRO A 552 2.68 -5.08 26.62
N MET A 553 3.73 -5.79 27.05
CA MET A 553 4.74 -6.31 26.13
C MET A 553 4.12 -7.23 25.08
N LEU A 554 3.29 -8.19 25.52
CA LEU A 554 2.63 -9.12 24.61
C LEU A 554 1.64 -8.42 23.67
N ALA A 555 0.92 -7.40 24.16
CA ALA A 555 0.03 -6.56 23.36
C ALA A 555 0.81 -5.85 22.24
N ARG A 556 1.99 -5.29 22.53
CA ARG A 556 2.85 -4.69 21.49
C ARG A 556 3.32 -5.71 20.46
N VAL A 557 3.69 -6.92 20.88
CA VAL A 557 4.05 -8.02 19.97
C VAL A 557 2.88 -8.38 19.05
N LEU A 558 1.67 -8.53 19.60
CA LEU A 558 0.45 -8.85 18.84
C LEU A 558 0.01 -7.72 17.90
N SER A 559 0.11 -6.47 18.35
CA SER A 559 -0.29 -5.31 17.54
C SER A 559 0.70 -5.04 16.41
N GLU A 560 2.00 -4.97 16.69
CA GLU A 560 2.98 -4.51 15.70
C GLU A 560 3.44 -5.62 14.73
N HIS A 561 3.62 -6.86 15.21
CA HIS A 561 4.07 -7.96 14.34
C HIS A 561 2.93 -8.74 13.68
N HIS A 562 1.71 -8.61 14.21
CA HIS A 562 0.58 -9.45 13.81
C HIS A 562 -0.68 -8.69 13.44
N GLY A 563 -0.76 -7.38 13.67
CA GLY A 563 -1.85 -6.53 13.23
C GLY A 563 -3.12 -6.61 14.08
N PHE A 564 -3.08 -7.23 15.26
CA PHE A 564 -4.23 -7.28 16.17
C PHE A 564 -4.41 -5.95 16.90
N ASP A 565 -5.64 -5.42 16.95
CA ASP A 565 -5.97 -4.41 17.96
C ASP A 565 -5.84 -5.04 19.34
N CYS A 566 -5.10 -4.40 20.26
CA CYS A 566 -4.92 -4.92 21.60
C CYS A 566 -5.34 -3.91 22.66
N THR A 567 -6.11 -4.36 23.66
CA THR A 567 -6.42 -3.58 24.87
C THR A 567 -5.90 -4.29 26.09
N VAL A 568 -5.15 -3.59 26.94
CA VAL A 568 -4.66 -4.11 28.21
C VAL A 568 -5.43 -3.50 29.36
N LEU A 569 -6.17 -4.34 30.08
CA LEU A 569 -6.93 -3.97 31.27
C LEU A 569 -6.14 -4.34 32.53
N PHE A 570 -6.16 -3.47 33.53
CA PHE A 570 -5.39 -3.62 34.75
C PHE A 570 -6.28 -3.68 35.99
N SER A 571 -5.82 -4.37 37.04
CA SER A 571 -6.33 -4.11 38.39
C SER A 571 -5.76 -2.78 38.90
N VAL A 572 -6.64 -1.83 39.21
CA VAL A 572 -6.25 -0.48 39.67
C VAL A 572 -6.74 -0.19 41.09
N ASN A 573 -6.02 0.68 41.79
CA ASN A 573 -6.45 1.24 43.08
C ASN A 573 -7.46 2.38 42.91
N GLU A 574 -7.88 3.00 44.01
CA GLU A 574 -8.86 4.10 44.01
C GLU A 574 -8.39 5.36 43.26
N GLN A 575 -7.07 5.52 43.06
CA GLN A 575 -6.48 6.63 42.30
C GLN A 575 -6.40 6.33 40.79
N GLY A 576 -6.80 5.12 40.38
CA GLY A 576 -6.66 4.64 39.00
C GLY A 576 -5.24 4.21 38.63
N ASP A 577 -4.36 4.01 39.62
CA ASP A 577 -3.02 3.48 39.37
C ASP A 577 -3.06 1.95 39.39
N VAL A 578 -2.33 1.31 38.48
CA VAL A 578 -2.11 -0.14 38.48
C VAL A 578 -1.38 -0.51 39.76
N ASP A 579 -2.01 -1.33 40.60
CA ASP A 579 -1.49 -1.64 41.93
C ASP A 579 -1.34 -3.16 42.12
N PRO A 580 -0.18 -3.73 41.74
CA PRO A 580 0.12 -5.13 42.00
C PRO A 580 0.44 -5.43 43.48
N THR A 581 0.50 -4.41 44.34
CA THR A 581 0.77 -4.57 45.78
C THR A 581 -0.49 -4.79 46.59
N LEU A 582 -1.67 -4.54 45.98
CA LEU A 582 -2.96 -4.77 46.60
C LEU A 582 -3.17 -6.28 46.86
N PRO A 583 -3.11 -6.75 48.12
CA PRO A 583 -3.00 -8.18 48.39
C PRO A 583 -4.33 -8.90 48.16
N ALA A 584 -4.24 -10.20 47.85
CA ALA A 584 -5.40 -11.08 47.86
C ALA A 584 -6.21 -10.97 49.17
N PRO A 585 -7.54 -11.12 49.14
CA PRO A 585 -8.44 -10.78 50.25
C PRO A 585 -8.50 -11.88 51.33
N PHE A 586 -7.38 -12.57 51.58
CA PHE A 586 -7.31 -13.65 52.57
C PHE A 586 -7.32 -13.11 54.00
N ASP A 587 -6.51 -12.08 54.26
CA ASP A 587 -6.40 -11.44 55.58
C ASP A 587 -7.45 -10.34 55.78
N ASP A 588 -8.00 -9.82 54.68
CA ASP A 588 -9.06 -8.83 54.66
C ASP A 588 -10.12 -9.22 53.63
N PRO A 589 -11.15 -9.98 54.06
CA PRO A 589 -12.22 -10.40 53.18
C PRO A 589 -12.95 -9.20 52.56
N GLU A 590 -13.01 -8.04 53.21
CA GLU A 590 -13.75 -6.91 52.65
C GLU A 590 -12.98 -6.16 51.54
N ARG A 591 -11.70 -6.48 51.35
CA ARG A 591 -10.92 -5.92 50.25
C ARG A 591 -11.52 -6.28 48.89
N ARG A 592 -11.85 -5.24 48.13
CA ARG A 592 -12.29 -5.36 46.73
C ARG A 592 -11.15 -5.00 45.80
N HIS A 593 -11.15 -5.65 44.64
CA HIS A 593 -10.32 -5.30 43.50
C HIS A 593 -11.21 -4.69 42.42
N ASN A 594 -10.61 -3.95 41.49
CA ASN A 594 -11.34 -3.24 40.44
C ASN A 594 -10.57 -3.34 39.13
N ILE A 595 -11.22 -3.80 38.07
CA ILE A 595 -10.65 -3.85 36.71
C ILE A 595 -11.56 -3.03 35.78
N PRO A 596 -11.29 -1.73 35.58
CA PRO A 596 -12.07 -0.91 34.64
C PRO A 596 -11.91 -1.41 33.20
N GLY A 597 -12.94 -1.23 32.37
CA GLY A 597 -12.93 -1.59 30.95
C GLY A 597 -13.35 -3.04 30.65
N LEU A 598 -13.78 -3.81 31.64
CA LEU A 598 -14.26 -5.19 31.44
C LEU A 598 -15.49 -5.28 30.53
N GLU A 599 -16.25 -4.21 30.35
CA GLU A 599 -17.30 -4.12 29.34
C GLU A 599 -16.80 -4.37 27.92
N HIS A 600 -15.51 -4.11 27.64
CA HIS A 600 -14.92 -4.34 26.32
C HIS A 600 -14.70 -5.82 25.99
N LEU A 601 -14.85 -6.74 26.96
CA LEU A 601 -14.84 -8.17 26.69
C LEU A 601 -15.99 -8.58 25.76
N GLU A 602 -17.10 -7.84 25.74
CA GLU A 602 -18.23 -8.09 24.84
C GLU A 602 -17.78 -8.11 23.37
N ASN A 603 -16.91 -7.16 22.99
CA ASN A 603 -16.49 -6.95 21.61
C ASN A 603 -15.14 -7.59 21.26
N ALA A 604 -14.36 -8.04 22.25
CA ALA A 604 -13.11 -8.75 22.03
C ALA A 604 -13.32 -10.01 21.17
N ASP A 605 -12.46 -10.30 20.19
CA ASP A 605 -12.44 -11.57 19.46
C ASP A 605 -11.69 -12.66 20.24
N CYS A 606 -10.72 -12.28 21.07
CA CYS A 606 -9.96 -13.17 21.94
C CYS A 606 -9.62 -12.50 23.28
N VAL A 607 -9.57 -13.28 24.36
CA VAL A 607 -9.14 -12.80 25.68
C VAL A 607 -7.91 -13.57 26.14
N ILE A 608 -6.87 -12.84 26.53
CA ILE A 608 -5.72 -13.33 27.27
C ILE A 608 -5.91 -12.91 28.72
N TRP A 609 -5.97 -13.88 29.62
CA TRP A 609 -6.35 -13.65 31.00
C TRP A 609 -5.27 -14.11 31.96
N MET A 610 -4.81 -13.19 32.81
CA MET A 610 -3.94 -13.48 33.95
C MET A 610 -4.44 -12.73 35.19
N SER A 611 -4.97 -13.46 36.16
CA SER A 611 -5.42 -12.86 37.43
C SER A 611 -5.26 -13.78 38.63
N ARG A 612 -5.08 -13.22 39.83
CA ARG A 612 -4.84 -14.02 41.04
C ARG A 612 -5.73 -13.60 42.21
N PHE A 613 -6.68 -14.47 42.57
CA PHE A 613 -7.56 -14.31 43.74
C PHE A 613 -8.30 -12.96 43.77
N MET A 614 -8.76 -12.49 42.62
CA MET A 614 -9.45 -11.21 42.50
C MET A 614 -10.82 -11.24 43.16
N ARG A 615 -11.12 -10.30 44.07
CA ARG A 615 -12.48 -10.11 44.60
C ARG A 615 -13.13 -8.92 43.90
N LEU A 616 -13.78 -9.21 42.78
CA LEU A 616 -14.43 -8.21 41.93
C LEU A 616 -15.90 -8.00 42.35
N PRO A 617 -16.46 -6.80 42.09
CA PRO A 617 -17.89 -6.57 42.08
C PRO A 617 -18.66 -7.53 41.14
N ASP A 618 -19.93 -7.81 41.45
CA ASP A 618 -20.74 -8.79 40.71
C ASP A 618 -21.03 -8.37 39.26
N ASP A 619 -21.08 -7.08 38.97
CA ASP A 619 -21.18 -6.52 37.63
C ASP A 619 -19.90 -6.79 36.83
N GLN A 620 -18.72 -6.64 37.43
CA GLN A 620 -17.45 -7.01 36.79
C GLN A 620 -17.31 -8.52 36.54
N LEU A 621 -17.75 -9.36 37.49
CA LEU A 621 -17.79 -10.81 37.28
C LEU A 621 -18.75 -11.21 36.16
N THR A 622 -19.81 -10.43 35.94
CA THR A 622 -20.79 -10.70 34.88
C THR A 622 -20.14 -10.60 33.50
N HIS A 623 -19.23 -9.66 33.25
CA HIS A 623 -18.49 -9.59 31.99
C HIS A 623 -17.65 -10.85 31.70
N PHE A 624 -17.00 -11.43 32.71
CA PHE A 624 -16.32 -12.73 32.56
C PHE A 624 -17.29 -13.85 32.22
N HIS A 625 -18.43 -13.93 32.92
CA HIS A 625 -19.43 -14.97 32.68
C HIS A 625 -20.03 -14.87 31.27
N ASP A 626 -20.35 -13.65 30.82
CA ASP A 626 -20.85 -13.40 29.47
C ASP A 626 -19.81 -13.80 28.41
N TYR A 627 -18.52 -13.57 28.70
CA TYR A 627 -17.42 -14.03 27.83
C TYR A 627 -17.28 -15.55 27.82
N PHE A 628 -17.41 -16.22 28.98
CA PHE A 628 -17.40 -17.70 29.06
C PHE A 628 -18.54 -18.33 28.26
N ASP A 629 -19.64 -17.60 28.08
CA ASP A 629 -20.77 -18.01 27.26
C ASP A 629 -20.65 -17.60 25.78
N SER A 630 -19.67 -16.77 25.41
CA SER A 630 -19.61 -16.13 24.08
C SER A 630 -19.24 -17.06 22.93
N GLY A 631 -18.62 -18.21 23.20
CA GLY A 631 -18.02 -19.07 22.18
C GLY A 631 -16.66 -18.57 21.66
N LYS A 632 -16.17 -17.44 22.17
CA LYS A 632 -14.89 -16.84 21.76
C LYS A 632 -13.71 -17.47 22.50
N PRO A 633 -12.52 -17.52 21.89
CA PRO A 633 -11.35 -18.14 22.48
C PRO A 633 -10.88 -17.47 23.78
N LEU A 634 -10.42 -18.29 24.73
CA LEU A 634 -9.84 -17.83 26.00
C LEU A 634 -8.46 -18.45 26.19
N ILE A 635 -7.46 -17.59 26.41
CA ILE A 635 -6.09 -17.96 26.73
C ILE A 635 -5.86 -17.62 28.20
N ALA A 636 -5.83 -18.64 29.05
CA ALA A 636 -5.65 -18.46 30.49
C ALA A 636 -4.19 -18.74 30.87
N LEU A 637 -3.52 -17.73 31.41
CA LEU A 637 -2.09 -17.78 31.73
C LEU A 637 -1.85 -17.86 33.24
N ARG A 638 -0.83 -18.63 33.61
CA ARG A 638 -0.27 -18.76 34.96
C ARG A 638 -1.34 -18.83 36.04
N THR A 639 -1.56 -17.72 36.73
CA THR A 639 -2.41 -17.64 37.92
C THR A 639 -3.89 -17.49 37.60
N ALA A 640 -4.32 -17.36 36.34
CA ALA A 640 -5.75 -17.33 35.98
C ALA A 640 -6.55 -18.51 36.57
N ASN A 641 -5.89 -19.65 36.77
CA ASN A 641 -6.48 -20.83 37.40
C ASN A 641 -6.65 -20.75 38.93
N HIS A 642 -6.22 -19.65 39.55
CA HIS A 642 -6.53 -19.26 40.93
C HIS A 642 -7.88 -18.52 40.97
N GLY A 643 -8.16 -17.74 39.93
CA GLY A 643 -9.47 -17.15 39.70
C GLY A 643 -9.88 -16.03 40.64
N PHE A 644 -11.16 -16.07 40.99
CA PHE A 644 -11.83 -15.07 41.80
C PHE A 644 -12.01 -15.54 43.24
N HIS A 645 -12.05 -14.59 44.18
CA HIS A 645 -12.32 -14.85 45.58
C HIS A 645 -13.65 -14.22 46.01
N GLY A 646 -14.66 -15.06 46.25
CA GLY A 646 -16.01 -14.61 46.58
C GLY A 646 -16.78 -14.05 45.38
N GLY A 647 -17.92 -13.42 45.64
CA GLY A 647 -18.80 -12.83 44.60
C GLY A 647 -19.72 -13.84 43.92
N LYS A 648 -20.34 -13.40 42.83
CA LYS A 648 -21.22 -14.18 41.95
C LYS A 648 -20.46 -15.37 41.31
N ASN A 649 -20.98 -16.58 41.48
CA ASN A 649 -20.46 -17.76 40.79
C ASN A 649 -20.98 -17.83 39.34
N TYR A 650 -20.17 -18.40 38.45
CA TYR A 650 -20.64 -18.81 37.13
C TYR A 650 -21.49 -20.08 37.27
N VAL A 651 -22.68 -20.07 36.66
CA VAL A 651 -23.68 -21.13 36.76
C VAL A 651 -23.99 -21.66 35.36
N LEU A 652 -23.96 -22.98 35.19
CA LEU A 652 -24.35 -23.70 33.99
C LEU A 652 -25.30 -24.82 34.40
N ASP A 653 -26.47 -24.91 33.75
CA ASP A 653 -27.53 -25.89 34.06
C ASP A 653 -27.89 -25.94 35.56
N GLY A 654 -27.93 -24.77 36.21
CA GLY A 654 -28.25 -24.65 37.64
C GLY A 654 -27.16 -25.14 38.60
N ARG A 655 -25.95 -25.46 38.11
CA ARG A 655 -24.79 -25.84 38.92
C ARG A 655 -23.72 -24.77 38.88
N ASN A 656 -23.10 -24.50 40.03
CA ASN A 656 -21.88 -23.69 40.08
C ASN A 656 -20.77 -24.43 39.36
N ILE A 657 -20.12 -23.77 38.40
CA ILE A 657 -18.99 -24.32 37.65
C ILE A 657 -17.70 -23.81 38.25
N SER A 658 -16.78 -24.73 38.51
CA SER A 658 -15.44 -24.39 38.96
C SER A 658 -14.54 -23.99 37.78
N LEU A 659 -13.53 -23.16 38.04
CA LEU A 659 -12.50 -22.87 37.02
C LEU A 659 -11.73 -24.12 36.59
N ARG A 660 -11.64 -25.14 37.45
CA ARG A 660 -11.07 -26.43 37.07
C ARG A 660 -11.85 -27.08 35.93
N GLU A 661 -13.18 -27.06 36.01
CA GLU A 661 -14.04 -27.58 34.93
C GLU A 661 -13.90 -26.72 33.66
N LEU A 662 -13.89 -25.39 33.80
CA LEU A 662 -13.82 -24.46 32.68
C LEU A 662 -12.47 -24.51 31.95
N LEU A 663 -11.35 -24.44 32.68
CA LEU A 663 -9.99 -24.38 32.15
C LEU A 663 -9.34 -25.75 31.97
N GLY A 664 -9.91 -26.81 32.56
CA GLY A 664 -9.30 -28.14 32.59
C GLY A 664 -8.29 -28.35 33.71
N GLY A 665 -8.05 -27.35 34.56
CA GLY A 665 -7.16 -27.44 35.73
C GLY A 665 -7.25 -26.21 36.63
N SER A 666 -7.01 -26.38 37.92
CA SER A 666 -6.92 -25.29 38.92
C SER A 666 -5.67 -25.48 39.77
N PHE A 667 -5.06 -24.40 40.26
CA PHE A 667 -3.90 -24.51 41.15
C PHE A 667 -4.24 -25.33 42.41
N MET A 668 -3.41 -26.32 42.74
CA MET A 668 -3.53 -27.11 43.97
C MET A 668 -2.33 -26.85 44.89
N GLU A 669 -1.12 -26.97 44.34
CA GLU A 669 0.14 -26.72 45.02
C GLU A 669 1.27 -26.48 44.01
N HIS A 670 2.39 -25.97 44.51
CA HIS A 670 3.63 -25.91 43.75
C HIS A 670 4.26 -27.30 43.68
N HIS A 671 4.43 -27.85 42.46
CA HIS A 671 5.18 -29.09 42.25
C HIS A 671 6.68 -28.79 42.18
N GLY A 672 7.04 -27.72 41.47
CA GLY A 672 8.39 -27.17 41.50
C GLY A 672 8.72 -26.47 42.83
N GLY A 673 10.00 -26.22 43.06
CA GLY A 673 10.46 -25.38 44.15
C GLY A 673 10.10 -23.92 43.86
N TRP A 674 9.01 -23.43 44.46
CA TRP A 674 8.56 -22.05 44.32
C TRP A 674 9.72 -21.03 44.50
N HIS A 675 9.95 -20.22 43.46
CA HIS A 675 11.07 -19.25 43.31
C HIS A 675 12.49 -19.83 43.42
N ARG A 676 12.67 -21.13 43.24
CA ARG A 676 13.97 -21.82 43.36
C ARG A 676 14.24 -22.82 42.22
N GLU A 677 13.21 -23.30 41.55
CA GLU A 677 13.31 -24.25 40.45
C GLU A 677 12.56 -23.72 39.23
N ALA A 678 13.25 -23.64 38.10
CA ALA A 678 12.66 -23.24 36.82
C ALA A 678 11.87 -24.41 36.19
N THR A 679 11.08 -24.07 35.17
CA THR A 679 10.37 -25.04 34.34
C THR A 679 11.01 -25.12 32.97
N ARG A 680 11.38 -26.33 32.53
CA ARG A 680 11.67 -26.64 31.13
C ARG A 680 10.45 -27.30 30.49
N GLY A 681 9.90 -26.69 29.45
CA GLY A 681 8.79 -27.24 28.69
C GLY A 681 9.26 -28.29 27.68
N ILE A 682 8.51 -29.38 27.58
CA ILE A 682 8.74 -30.52 26.69
C ILE A 682 7.46 -30.74 25.90
N ILE A 683 7.52 -30.62 24.57
CA ILE A 683 6.37 -30.91 23.71
C ILE A 683 5.95 -32.37 23.91
N VAL A 684 4.66 -32.59 24.14
CA VAL A 684 4.09 -33.94 24.31
C VAL A 684 4.25 -34.73 23.02
N ALA A 685 4.78 -35.95 23.13
CA ALA A 685 4.98 -36.83 21.97
C ALA A 685 3.66 -37.04 21.20
N GLY A 686 3.70 -36.84 19.89
CA GLY A 686 2.54 -36.91 18.99
C GLY A 686 1.80 -35.58 18.80
N GLN A 687 2.15 -34.52 19.54
CA GLN A 687 1.55 -33.19 19.40
C GLN A 687 2.40 -32.22 18.59
N GLU A 688 3.50 -32.68 17.97
CA GLU A 688 4.46 -31.85 17.23
C GLU A 688 3.84 -31.15 16.01
N SER A 689 2.69 -31.65 15.54
CA SER A 689 1.92 -31.07 14.43
C SER A 689 0.81 -30.12 14.88
N HIS A 690 0.58 -29.96 16.19
CA HIS A 690 -0.46 -29.06 16.66
C HIS A 690 -0.11 -27.60 16.32
N PRO A 691 -1.04 -26.79 15.79
CA PRO A 691 -0.73 -25.43 15.33
C PRO A 691 -0.02 -24.55 16.38
N ILE A 692 -0.44 -24.65 17.65
CA ILE A 692 0.15 -23.91 18.78
C ILE A 692 1.66 -24.14 18.94
N VAL A 693 2.18 -25.35 18.70
CA VAL A 693 3.61 -25.65 18.89
C VAL A 693 4.47 -25.38 17.65
N THR A 694 3.87 -24.87 16.57
CA THR A 694 4.58 -24.58 15.31
C THR A 694 5.70 -23.57 15.53
N GLY A 695 6.94 -23.97 15.22
CA GLY A 695 8.14 -23.13 15.36
C GLY A 695 8.62 -22.92 16.80
N VAL A 696 8.03 -23.60 17.78
CA VAL A 696 8.46 -23.52 19.18
C VAL A 696 9.65 -24.45 19.38
N THR A 697 10.84 -23.88 19.57
CA THR A 697 12.11 -24.63 19.68
C THR A 697 12.65 -24.75 21.09
N ASP A 698 12.26 -23.84 21.97
CA ASP A 698 12.69 -23.80 23.37
C ASP A 698 11.54 -23.28 24.23
N ILE A 699 11.35 -23.84 25.41
CA ILE A 699 10.33 -23.41 26.37
C ILE A 699 11.00 -23.46 27.73
N TRP A 700 11.29 -22.29 28.28
CA TRP A 700 11.90 -22.16 29.58
C TRP A 700 11.37 -20.93 30.32
N GLY A 701 11.26 -21.02 31.64
CA GLY A 701 10.86 -19.89 32.48
C GLY A 701 11.15 -20.11 33.96
N THR A 702 11.25 -19.01 34.71
CA THR A 702 11.52 -19.01 36.15
C THR A 702 10.30 -19.41 36.98
N SER A 703 9.10 -19.40 36.38
CA SER A 703 7.89 -19.96 36.97
C SER A 703 8.06 -21.45 37.27
N ASP A 704 7.79 -21.84 38.51
CA ASP A 704 7.78 -23.23 38.92
C ASP A 704 6.57 -24.00 38.35
N VAL A 705 6.71 -25.32 38.17
CA VAL A 705 5.62 -26.19 37.71
C VAL A 705 4.50 -26.24 38.76
N TYR A 706 3.28 -25.94 38.34
CA TYR A 706 2.09 -26.14 39.17
C TYR A 706 1.59 -27.57 39.12
N ARG A 707 1.11 -28.07 40.26
CA ARG A 707 0.23 -29.25 40.29
C ARG A 707 -1.21 -28.79 40.16
N CYS A 708 -1.82 -29.13 39.02
CA CYS A 708 -3.24 -28.87 38.75
C CYS A 708 -4.12 -30.12 38.79
N HIS A 709 -3.48 -31.29 38.91
CA HIS A 709 -4.11 -32.61 38.84
C HIS A 709 -3.40 -33.58 39.79
N ASN A 710 -4.16 -34.56 40.29
CA ASN A 710 -3.65 -35.64 41.12
C ASN A 710 -4.54 -36.89 40.99
N GLU A 711 -4.27 -37.94 41.75
CA GLU A 711 -5.05 -39.20 41.70
C GLU A 711 -6.55 -39.00 41.96
N ARG A 712 -6.91 -38.03 42.82
CA ARG A 712 -8.31 -37.71 43.12
C ARG A 712 -8.96 -36.86 42.03
N PHE A 713 -8.17 -36.04 41.36
CA PHE A 713 -8.59 -35.08 40.35
C PHE A 713 -7.69 -35.21 39.11
N PRO A 714 -7.82 -36.29 38.33
CA PRO A 714 -6.91 -36.59 37.23
C PRO A 714 -7.00 -35.54 36.11
N PHE A 715 -6.00 -35.54 35.23
CA PHE A 715 -6.03 -34.74 34.01
C PHE A 715 -7.30 -35.07 33.20
N PRO A 716 -8.15 -34.09 32.85
CA PRO A 716 -9.44 -34.39 32.24
C PRO A 716 -9.32 -35.02 30.86
N ASP A 717 -10.17 -36.00 30.56
CA ASP A 717 -10.20 -36.69 29.26
C ASP A 717 -10.62 -35.78 28.09
N ASP A 718 -11.28 -34.65 28.37
CA ASP A 718 -11.68 -33.63 27.39
C ASP A 718 -10.56 -32.60 27.11
N CYS A 719 -9.40 -32.74 27.74
CA CYS A 719 -8.24 -31.90 27.54
C CYS A 719 -7.16 -32.62 26.72
N THR A 720 -6.45 -31.86 25.88
CA THR A 720 -5.25 -32.34 25.16
C THR A 720 -4.03 -31.60 25.67
N ALA A 721 -3.13 -32.32 26.36
CA ALA A 721 -1.85 -31.78 26.79
C ALA A 721 -0.93 -31.56 25.59
N LEU A 722 -0.34 -30.37 25.49
CA LEU A 722 0.60 -29.98 24.42
C LEU A 722 2.04 -29.90 24.93
N VAL A 723 2.23 -29.46 26.18
CA VAL A 723 3.56 -29.29 26.80
C VAL A 723 3.54 -29.84 28.22
N MET A 724 4.54 -30.66 28.55
CA MET A 724 4.89 -31.07 29.90
C MET A 724 5.97 -30.13 30.47
N GLY A 725 5.83 -29.69 31.72
CA GLY A 725 6.83 -28.93 32.44
C GLY A 725 7.66 -29.85 33.32
N GLN A 726 8.96 -29.93 33.04
CA GLN A 726 9.94 -30.60 33.87
C GLN A 726 10.55 -29.59 34.86
N PRO A 727 10.38 -29.78 36.18
CA PRO A 727 11.13 -28.99 37.16
C PRO A 727 12.64 -29.21 37.01
N LEU A 728 13.41 -28.12 37.11
CA LEU A 728 14.88 -28.16 37.14
C LEU A 728 15.40 -28.05 38.58
N VAL A 729 16.68 -28.37 38.81
CA VAL A 729 17.30 -28.27 40.16
C VAL A 729 17.60 -26.83 40.62
N SER A 730 17.51 -25.84 39.72
CA SER A 730 17.73 -24.43 40.03
C SER A 730 16.97 -23.52 39.04
N LEU A 731 17.18 -22.20 39.13
CA LEU A 731 16.71 -21.19 38.18
C LEU A 731 17.67 -20.98 36.99
N ASP A 732 18.68 -21.83 36.83
CA ASP A 732 19.59 -21.76 35.68
C ASP A 732 18.92 -22.41 34.45
N PRO A 733 18.88 -21.76 33.27
CA PRO A 733 18.34 -22.36 32.04
C PRO A 733 19.00 -23.67 31.64
N ASP A 734 20.28 -23.86 31.97
CA ASP A 734 21.05 -25.06 31.66
C ASP A 734 21.02 -26.10 32.80
N ALA A 735 20.28 -25.84 33.88
CA ALA A 735 20.16 -26.79 34.98
C ALA A 735 19.62 -28.15 34.53
N GLU A 736 20.10 -29.19 35.19
CA GLU A 736 19.60 -30.54 35.01
C GLU A 736 18.16 -30.68 35.53
N PRO A 737 17.35 -31.59 34.96
CA PRO A 737 16.06 -31.97 35.52
C PRO A 737 16.17 -32.36 36.99
N ASN A 738 15.19 -31.96 37.81
CA ASN A 738 15.10 -32.45 39.19
C ASN A 738 14.72 -33.95 39.16
N PRO A 739 15.58 -34.85 39.63
CA PRO A 739 15.35 -36.30 39.55
C PRO A 739 14.21 -36.79 40.45
N ASP A 740 13.81 -36.00 41.44
CA ASP A 740 12.76 -36.34 42.40
C ASP A 740 11.35 -35.91 41.92
N LYS A 741 11.27 -35.27 40.75
CA LYS A 741 10.03 -34.66 40.26
C LYS A 741 9.73 -35.04 38.81
N GLU A 742 8.60 -35.71 38.64
CA GLU A 742 8.03 -36.02 37.33
C GLU A 742 7.61 -34.75 36.56
N PRO A 743 7.67 -34.74 35.22
CA PRO A 743 7.01 -33.71 34.42
C PRO A 743 5.50 -33.73 34.61
N LEU A 744 4.87 -32.55 34.69
CA LEU A 744 3.40 -32.40 34.72
C LEU A 744 2.91 -31.57 33.53
N PRO A 745 1.65 -31.73 33.06
CA PRO A 745 1.13 -30.87 32.00
C PRO A 745 1.18 -29.40 32.42
N VAL A 746 1.77 -28.55 31.59
CA VAL A 746 1.83 -27.10 31.80
C VAL A 746 1.08 -26.33 30.73
N ALA A 747 0.93 -26.87 29.51
CA ALA A 747 0.11 -26.27 28.46
C ALA A 747 -0.86 -27.29 27.88
N TRP A 748 -2.14 -26.94 27.77
CA TRP A 748 -3.17 -27.81 27.20
C TRP A 748 -4.30 -27.02 26.56
N VAL A 749 -5.06 -27.70 25.70
CA VAL A 749 -6.26 -27.16 25.07
C VAL A 749 -7.50 -27.96 25.47
N LYS A 750 -8.66 -27.31 25.45
CA LYS A 750 -9.98 -27.95 25.52
C LYS A 750 -11.03 -27.15 24.76
N THR A 751 -12.18 -27.78 24.51
CA THR A 751 -13.38 -27.09 24.05
C THR A 751 -14.31 -26.87 25.25
N TRP A 752 -14.79 -25.64 25.43
CA TRP A 752 -15.77 -25.27 26.45
C TRP A 752 -17.10 -24.91 25.80
N VAL A 753 -18.22 -25.33 26.38
CA VAL A 753 -19.56 -24.96 25.91
C VAL A 753 -20.35 -24.39 27.08
N GLY A 754 -20.58 -23.07 27.05
CA GLY A 754 -21.34 -22.35 28.08
C GLY A 754 -22.85 -22.34 27.83
N ASN A 755 -23.56 -21.43 28.50
CA ASN A 755 -25.02 -21.32 28.49
C ASN A 755 -25.61 -21.00 27.10
N LYS A 756 -24.86 -20.36 26.21
CA LYS A 756 -25.31 -20.06 24.84
C LYS A 756 -25.12 -21.24 23.87
N GLY A 757 -24.53 -22.35 24.32
CA GLY A 757 -24.29 -23.53 23.49
C GLY A 757 -23.23 -23.35 22.40
N LEU A 758 -22.43 -22.27 22.48
CA LEU A 758 -21.39 -21.96 21.51
C LEU A 758 -20.05 -22.57 21.97
N PRO A 759 -19.35 -23.34 21.10
CA PRO A 759 -18.07 -23.94 21.46
C PRO A 759 -16.94 -22.91 21.45
N ALA A 760 -16.30 -22.71 22.60
CA ALA A 760 -15.11 -21.88 22.79
C ALA A 760 -13.84 -22.75 22.83
N LYS A 761 -12.79 -22.29 22.13
CA LYS A 761 -11.45 -22.85 22.23
C LYS A 761 -10.73 -22.28 23.46
N ILE A 762 -10.33 -23.15 24.39
CA ILE A 762 -9.58 -22.77 25.58
C ILE A 762 -8.14 -23.24 25.43
N PHE A 763 -7.18 -22.35 25.65
CA PHE A 763 -5.78 -22.70 25.88
C PHE A 763 -5.41 -22.29 27.30
N HIS A 764 -4.93 -23.24 28.10
CA HIS A 764 -4.41 -22.93 29.42
C HIS A 764 -2.91 -23.22 29.44
N PHE A 765 -2.15 -22.25 29.94
CA PHE A 765 -0.70 -22.36 30.10
C PHE A 765 -0.33 -21.91 31.51
N THR A 766 0.18 -22.83 32.33
CA THR A 766 0.55 -22.55 33.72
C THR A 766 1.90 -21.84 33.84
N MET A 767 2.48 -21.36 32.74
CA MET A 767 3.59 -20.41 32.72
C MET A 767 3.08 -19.05 32.22
N GLY A 768 3.93 -18.03 32.20
CA GLY A 768 3.57 -16.70 31.71
C GLY A 768 3.82 -15.58 32.72
N SER A 769 4.79 -15.76 33.63
CA SER A 769 5.35 -14.63 34.35
C SER A 769 6.05 -13.69 33.37
N ALA A 770 6.30 -12.44 33.79
CA ALA A 770 7.05 -11.51 32.95
C ALA A 770 8.46 -12.01 32.61
N GLU A 771 9.18 -12.63 33.55
CA GLU A 771 10.47 -13.28 33.26
C GLU A 771 10.32 -14.47 32.29
N ASP A 772 9.27 -15.30 32.40
CA ASP A 772 9.06 -16.41 31.45
C ASP A 772 8.94 -15.88 30.01
N PHE A 773 8.29 -14.72 29.86
CA PHE A 773 8.11 -14.08 28.58
C PHE A 773 9.38 -13.46 28.00
N GLU A 774 10.53 -13.50 28.67
CA GLU A 774 11.83 -13.25 28.04
C GLU A 774 12.21 -14.37 27.05
N ASN A 775 11.67 -15.59 27.25
CA ASN A 775 11.87 -16.71 26.34
C ASN A 775 10.99 -16.59 25.08
N ALA A 776 11.61 -16.66 23.90
CA ALA A 776 10.90 -16.52 22.63
C ALA A 776 9.87 -17.62 22.37
N GLY A 777 10.08 -18.85 22.84
CA GLY A 777 9.11 -19.92 22.64
C GLY A 777 7.90 -19.83 23.56
N VAL A 778 8.07 -19.24 24.77
CA VAL A 778 6.93 -18.88 25.63
C VAL A 778 6.06 -17.81 24.95
N ARG A 779 6.66 -16.76 24.37
CA ARG A 779 5.93 -15.78 23.55
C ARG A 779 5.24 -16.44 22.35
N ARG A 780 5.95 -17.31 21.62
CA ARG A 780 5.42 -18.00 20.43
C ARG A 780 4.25 -18.92 20.73
N LEU A 781 4.29 -19.69 21.82
CA LEU A 781 3.15 -20.51 22.24
C LEU A 781 1.90 -19.66 22.45
N THR A 782 2.03 -18.53 23.15
CA THR A 782 0.90 -17.65 23.45
C THR A 782 0.37 -16.95 22.19
N VAL A 783 1.25 -16.45 21.32
CA VAL A 783 0.87 -15.87 20.01
C VAL A 783 0.16 -16.90 19.14
N ASN A 784 0.72 -18.11 18.99
CA ASN A 784 0.10 -19.17 18.20
C ASN A 784 -1.25 -19.60 18.79
N ALA A 785 -1.43 -19.54 20.11
CA ALA A 785 -2.70 -19.82 20.76
C ALA A 785 -3.78 -18.79 20.39
N VAL A 786 -3.43 -17.51 20.20
CA VAL A 786 -4.35 -16.48 19.69
C VAL A 786 -4.83 -16.85 18.28
N TYR A 787 -3.90 -17.12 17.37
CA TYR A 787 -4.24 -17.55 16.00
C TYR A 787 -5.10 -18.81 15.98
N TRP A 788 -4.69 -19.84 16.73
CA TRP A 788 -5.43 -21.10 16.79
C TRP A 788 -6.82 -20.92 17.39
N GLY A 789 -6.94 -20.11 18.44
CA GLY A 789 -8.21 -19.77 19.09
C GLY A 789 -9.18 -19.11 18.12
N LEU A 790 -8.67 -18.22 17.27
CA LEU A 790 -9.44 -17.50 16.24
C LEU A 790 -9.69 -18.34 14.97
N GLY A 791 -9.18 -19.57 14.89
CA GLY A 791 -9.32 -20.42 13.71
C GLY A 791 -8.45 -19.99 12.53
N MET A 792 -7.38 -19.25 12.80
CA MET A 792 -6.44 -18.70 11.81
C MET A 792 -5.19 -19.58 11.69
N ASP A 793 -5.37 -20.91 11.71
CA ASP A 793 -4.27 -21.88 11.71
C ASP A 793 -3.36 -21.70 10.48
N GLU A 794 -3.95 -21.36 9.34
CA GLU A 794 -3.24 -21.08 8.08
C GLU A 794 -2.37 -19.83 8.11
N ALA A 795 -2.50 -18.94 9.10
CA ALA A 795 -1.64 -17.78 9.27
C ALA A 795 -0.42 -18.06 10.17
N ILE A 796 -0.42 -19.19 10.89
CA ILE A 796 0.69 -19.57 11.77
C ILE A 796 1.89 -19.97 10.90
N ARG A 797 3.03 -19.32 11.13
CA ARG A 797 4.30 -19.63 10.47
C ARG A 797 5.39 -19.87 11.52
N PRO A 798 6.27 -20.85 11.32
CA PRO A 798 7.34 -21.14 12.28
C PRO A 798 8.32 -19.97 12.46
N ASN A 799 8.39 -19.07 11.48
CA ASN A 799 9.26 -17.90 11.47
C ASN A 799 8.52 -16.57 11.69
N SER A 800 7.23 -16.57 12.06
CA SER A 800 6.55 -15.33 12.46
C SER A 800 7.33 -14.67 13.62
N SER A 801 7.53 -13.36 13.54
CA SER A 801 8.25 -12.62 14.58
C SER A 801 7.50 -12.72 15.91
N VAL A 802 8.25 -12.96 16.98
CA VAL A 802 7.79 -12.85 18.38
C VAL A 802 8.81 -12.06 19.18
N ASP A 803 9.57 -11.21 18.47
CA ASP A 803 10.60 -10.38 19.06
C ASP A 803 9.93 -9.28 19.88
N ILE A 804 10.51 -8.98 21.03
CA ILE A 804 10.01 -7.92 21.90
C ILE A 804 10.03 -6.60 21.14
N VAL A 805 8.93 -5.86 21.23
CA VAL A 805 8.82 -4.50 20.71
C VAL A 805 9.04 -3.52 21.85
N GLY A 806 10.01 -2.62 21.68
CA GLY A 806 10.43 -1.67 22.72
C GLY A 806 11.29 -2.30 23.80
N ASP A 807 11.46 -1.58 24.91
CA ASP A 807 12.23 -2.05 26.05
C ASP A 807 11.42 -3.05 26.89
N TYR A 808 12.11 -4.07 27.40
CA TYR A 808 11.54 -5.06 28.30
C TYR A 808 12.61 -5.60 29.25
N ASP A 809 12.54 -5.17 30.51
CA ASP A 809 13.38 -5.61 31.62
C ASP A 809 12.45 -5.82 32.83
N PRO A 810 11.75 -6.96 32.90
CA PRO A 810 10.72 -7.17 33.89
C PRO A 810 11.31 -7.36 35.29
N LEU A 811 10.54 -6.96 36.32
CA LEU A 811 10.93 -7.23 37.69
C LEU A 811 10.78 -8.72 37.98
N ARG A 812 11.63 -9.23 38.90
CA ARG A 812 11.52 -10.62 39.33
C ARG A 812 10.18 -10.89 40.02
N PRO A 813 9.60 -12.10 39.84
CA PRO A 813 8.43 -12.51 40.58
C PRO A 813 8.63 -12.48 42.11
N GLY A 814 7.57 -12.14 42.84
CA GLY A 814 7.54 -12.25 44.30
C GLY A 814 6.72 -11.18 45.02
N PHE A 815 6.68 -11.30 46.35
CA PHE A 815 5.88 -10.45 47.26
C PHE A 815 6.70 -9.45 48.08
N ASN A 816 8.03 -9.49 48.02
CA ASN A 816 8.88 -8.50 48.71
C ASN A 816 8.99 -7.24 47.86
N TYR A 817 7.89 -6.49 47.79
CA TYR A 817 7.73 -5.35 46.88
C TYR A 817 8.80 -4.28 47.05
N GLU A 818 9.16 -3.94 48.30
CA GLU A 818 10.21 -2.97 48.58
C GLU A 818 11.57 -3.40 48.00
N LYS A 819 11.96 -4.67 48.21
CA LYS A 819 13.22 -5.20 47.68
C LYS A 819 13.21 -5.32 46.15
N LEU A 820 12.05 -5.60 45.58
CA LEU A 820 11.85 -5.77 44.14
C LEU A 820 11.61 -4.44 43.41
N GLY A 821 11.38 -3.33 44.13
CA GLY A 821 11.04 -2.04 43.54
C GLY A 821 9.63 -1.96 42.96
N VAL A 822 8.71 -2.82 43.41
CA VAL A 822 7.32 -2.84 42.94
C VAL A 822 6.51 -1.77 43.66
N VAL A 823 6.02 -0.79 42.90
CA VAL A 823 5.14 0.28 43.40
C VAL A 823 4.01 0.56 42.39
N PRO A 824 2.88 1.15 42.81
CA PRO A 824 1.80 1.50 41.89
C PRO A 824 2.20 2.58 40.89
N HIS A 825 1.73 2.45 39.65
CA HIS A 825 1.97 3.42 38.58
C HIS A 825 0.70 3.63 37.73
N LYS A 826 0.61 4.79 37.06
CA LYS A 826 -0.41 4.98 36.02
C LYS A 826 -0.26 3.93 34.91
N PRO A 827 -1.34 3.45 34.27
CA PRO A 827 -1.26 2.53 33.15
C PRO A 827 -0.24 2.93 32.07
N GLU A 828 -0.16 4.22 31.73
CA GLU A 828 0.80 4.77 30.75
C GLU A 828 2.28 4.48 31.07
N PHE A 829 2.63 4.26 32.34
CA PHE A 829 3.98 3.86 32.73
C PHE A 829 4.41 2.53 32.10
N TYR A 830 3.44 1.63 31.85
CA TYR A 830 3.69 0.30 31.32
C TYR A 830 3.60 0.23 29.79
N ARG A 831 3.41 1.37 29.10
CA ARG A 831 3.18 1.40 27.66
C ARG A 831 4.36 0.89 26.84
#